data_AF-A0A2G5UKV1-F1
#
_entry.id   AF-A0A2G5UKV1-F1
#
_cell.length_a   1.000
_cell.length_b   1.000
_cell.length_c   1.000
_cell.angle_alpha   90.00
_cell.angle_beta   90.00
_cell.angle_gamma   90.00
#
_symmetry.space_group_name_H-M   'P 1'
#
loop_
_entity.id
_entity.type
_entity.pdbx_description
1 polymer ?
#
loop_
_entity_poly.entity_id
_entity_poly.type
_entity_poly.pdbx_seq_one_letter_code
_entity_poly.pdbx_strand_id
1 'polypeptide(L)'
;MIIQPLGIVSMLDEECIVPKATDMTYVDKLLTQHLGKHPNFQKAKPPKGKQADAHFAIVHYAGTVRYNAEQWLDKNKDPLNDSAVAILKTSDKEGVLYQLWEDYQTDVDREESEKRGKTTQAKKKGKSASFLTVSTMYRESLTSLMTMLHTTHPHFIRCIIPNEKKTSGLIDAPLVLNQLTCNGVLEGIRICRKGFPNRMMFADFRFRYAILAADEASEKDAAKASKAMLRKLSKSNQLNVDTFKVGTTKIFFKAGMLARLEELRDEALSAVILKFQCSARHYLAQVEYKRRLDREDAYPIIQENVRAWIKLRSWPWYRLFSRLKPMLKGMKSNAEIEALEKKCKELEENHKREEEARKKYADELRAKIDQYEETKAALERDRMLLDKRNKEIEELNRNLKAESESNYENAKKAAELEKLREKERKEWDEKERRMQMEAENEANQHKTQTEKLKDQIASMQTDYEKLSAQRKAQEQMNAELVDEVASLKNKAERAEEQKKKLVEDLDAIDDKLAAEKRANNEHVKHNKKLEASLKATQTQLTLALKEKHENDVDCKRRESEIGELKLKAQADANLISKLQAMLRRCISRIEELEEDLLEERKLRMKAERQFNELRSEFDVLTEQMAEASGQLTAEAHINKVRAEEVSMLRRDLQKRNLNHEAYISDLCNMQYATVNNLRNLSQQSSALETEALRILDHRRAISKQPLPRVYVEDPDSDLE
;
A
#
# COMPACT_ATOMS: atom_id res chain seq x y z
N MET A 1 -51.07 14.76 3.51
CA MET A 1 -50.35 13.51 3.17
C MET A 1 -50.44 13.35 1.66
N ILE A 2 -49.39 13.70 0.92
CA ILE A 2 -49.32 13.32 -0.49
C ILE A 2 -48.96 11.84 -0.47
N ILE A 3 -49.94 10.97 -0.69
CA ILE A 3 -49.72 9.55 -0.89
C ILE A 3 -48.74 9.46 -2.07
N GLN A 4 -47.52 8.97 -1.82
CA GLN A 4 -46.60 8.71 -2.91
C GLN A 4 -47.32 7.78 -3.89
N PRO A 5 -47.39 8.11 -5.19
CA PRO A 5 -48.07 7.27 -6.16
C PRO A 5 -47.42 5.87 -6.13
N LEU A 6 -48.22 4.80 -6.08
CA LEU A 6 -47.65 3.45 -6.07
C LEU A 6 -46.82 3.28 -7.34
N GLY A 7 -45.58 2.82 -7.17
CA GLY A 7 -44.65 2.60 -8.26
C GLY A 7 -44.79 1.19 -8.85
N ILE A 8 -44.19 1.01 -10.03
CA ILE A 8 -44.19 -0.25 -10.79
C ILE A 8 -43.78 -1.46 -9.93
N VAL A 9 -42.74 -1.29 -9.11
CA VAL A 9 -42.20 -2.34 -8.24
C VAL A 9 -43.12 -2.63 -7.04
N SER A 10 -43.71 -1.59 -6.43
CA SER A 10 -44.64 -1.78 -5.32
C SER A 10 -45.91 -2.51 -5.75
N MET A 11 -46.43 -2.21 -6.95
CA MET A 11 -47.56 -2.94 -7.52
C MET A 11 -47.20 -4.40 -7.84
N LEU A 12 -45.95 -4.68 -8.21
CA LEU A 12 -45.49 -6.04 -8.46
C LEU A 12 -45.47 -6.85 -7.16
N ASP A 13 -44.98 -6.23 -6.08
CA ASP A 13 -44.94 -6.89 -4.76
C ASP A 13 -46.35 -7.19 -4.21
N GLU A 14 -47.30 -6.29 -4.43
CA GLU A 14 -48.70 -6.50 -4.06
C GLU A 14 -49.33 -7.66 -4.85
N GLU A 15 -49.12 -7.70 -6.18
CA GLU A 15 -49.64 -8.78 -7.02
C GLU A 15 -49.01 -10.15 -6.72
N CYS A 16 -47.76 -10.19 -6.22
CA CYS A 16 -47.14 -11.45 -5.80
C CYS A 16 -47.91 -12.13 -4.64
N ILE A 17 -48.66 -11.37 -3.84
CA ILE A 17 -49.39 -11.88 -2.67
C ILE A 17 -50.82 -12.31 -3.04
N VAL A 18 -51.37 -11.77 -4.13
CA VAL A 18 -52.78 -12.00 -4.51
C VAL A 18 -52.94 -13.43 -5.07
N PRO A 19 -53.81 -14.27 -4.46
CA PRO A 19 -54.10 -15.60 -4.99
C PRO A 19 -54.72 -15.50 -6.39
N LYS A 20 -54.19 -16.26 -7.36
CA LYS A 20 -54.59 -16.24 -8.79
C LYS A 20 -54.21 -15.00 -9.60
N ALA A 21 -53.36 -14.10 -9.07
CA ALA A 21 -52.76 -13.08 -9.92
C ALA A 21 -51.87 -13.72 -11.00
N THR A 22 -51.91 -13.14 -12.19
CA THR A 22 -51.08 -13.53 -13.33
C THR A 22 -50.29 -12.31 -13.82
N ASP A 23 -49.24 -12.54 -14.60
CA ASP A 23 -48.44 -11.42 -15.14
C ASP A 23 -49.29 -10.44 -15.97
N MET A 24 -50.35 -10.93 -16.62
CA MET A 24 -51.28 -10.11 -17.39
C MET A 24 -52.18 -9.26 -16.50
N THR A 25 -52.67 -9.78 -15.37
CA THR A 25 -53.44 -8.97 -14.42
C THR A 25 -52.58 -7.86 -13.81
N TYR A 26 -51.29 -8.11 -13.59
CA TYR A 26 -50.33 -7.09 -13.19
C TYR A 26 -50.15 -6.01 -14.27
N VAL A 27 -49.97 -6.39 -15.54
CA VAL A 27 -49.84 -5.45 -16.66
C VAL A 27 -51.09 -4.58 -16.80
N ASP A 28 -52.28 -5.15 -16.71
CA ASP A 28 -53.53 -4.40 -16.82
C ASP A 28 -53.68 -3.39 -15.69
N LYS A 29 -53.28 -3.75 -14.47
CA LYS A 29 -53.21 -2.82 -13.33
C LYS A 29 -52.21 -1.70 -13.58
N LEU A 30 -51.01 -1.99 -14.08
CA LEU A 30 -50.02 -0.97 -14.44
C LEU A 30 -50.56 0.00 -15.49
N LEU A 31 -51.19 -0.52 -16.55
CA LEU A 31 -51.77 0.30 -17.61
C LEU A 31 -52.88 1.20 -17.04
N THR A 32 -53.79 0.65 -16.24
CA THR A 32 -54.88 1.41 -15.62
C THR A 32 -54.37 2.51 -14.69
N GLN A 33 -53.29 2.25 -13.97
CA GLN A 33 -52.75 3.17 -13.00
C GLN A 33 -51.90 4.28 -13.63
N HIS A 34 -51.04 3.95 -14.59
CA HIS A 34 -50.00 4.87 -15.07
C HIS A 34 -50.23 5.42 -16.49
N LEU A 35 -51.01 4.72 -17.34
CA LEU A 35 -51.25 5.17 -18.71
C LEU A 35 -52.04 6.48 -18.72
N GLY A 36 -51.54 7.48 -19.42
CA GLY A 36 -52.14 8.83 -19.48
C GLY A 36 -51.91 9.71 -18.25
N LYS A 37 -51.47 9.14 -17.10
CA LYS A 37 -51.16 9.90 -15.88
C LYS A 37 -49.68 10.22 -15.74
N HIS A 38 -48.79 9.30 -16.12
CA HIS A 38 -47.34 9.48 -16.00
C HIS A 38 -46.72 9.74 -17.38
N PRO A 39 -45.98 10.86 -17.60
CA PRO A 39 -45.48 11.24 -18.92
C PRO A 39 -44.47 10.25 -19.51
N ASN A 40 -43.74 9.54 -18.65
CA ASN A 40 -42.72 8.58 -19.09
C ASN A 40 -43.24 7.14 -19.19
N PHE A 41 -44.54 6.90 -19.05
CA PHE A 41 -45.14 5.56 -19.18
C PHE A 41 -45.96 5.46 -20.46
N GLN A 42 -45.67 4.46 -21.29
CA GLN A 42 -46.29 4.28 -22.59
C GLN A 42 -46.80 2.84 -22.76
N LYS A 43 -47.87 2.68 -23.54
CA LYS A 43 -48.31 1.35 -23.99
C LYS A 43 -47.28 0.78 -24.97
N ALA A 44 -46.98 -0.52 -24.87
CA ALA A 44 -46.10 -1.16 -25.84
C ALA A 44 -46.75 -1.09 -27.24
N LYS A 45 -45.98 -0.63 -28.22
CA LYS A 45 -46.42 -0.71 -29.63
C LYS A 45 -46.40 -2.19 -30.07
N PRO A 46 -47.15 -2.60 -31.09
CA PRO A 46 -46.98 -3.95 -31.65
C PRO A 46 -45.52 -4.17 -32.10
N PRO A 47 -44.95 -5.38 -31.95
CA PRO A 47 -43.58 -5.67 -32.36
C PRO A 47 -43.44 -5.52 -33.87
N LYS A 48 -42.34 -4.91 -34.33
CA LYS A 48 -41.99 -4.83 -35.76
C LYS A 48 -40.81 -5.76 -36.04
N GLY A 49 -40.96 -6.69 -37.00
CA GLY A 49 -39.88 -7.58 -37.43
C GLY A 49 -39.52 -8.66 -36.39
N LYS A 50 -38.23 -8.86 -36.11
CA LYS A 50 -37.71 -9.85 -35.14
C LYS A 50 -37.78 -9.42 -33.67
N GLN A 51 -38.60 -8.43 -33.32
CA GLN A 51 -38.68 -7.92 -31.95
C GLN A 51 -39.58 -8.82 -31.10
N ALA A 52 -39.14 -9.11 -29.87
CA ALA A 52 -39.93 -9.87 -28.91
C ALA A 52 -41.20 -9.09 -28.50
N ASP A 53 -42.23 -9.85 -28.11
CA ASP A 53 -43.46 -9.29 -27.57
C ASP A 53 -43.20 -8.47 -26.30
N ALA A 54 -43.93 -7.38 -26.15
CA ALA A 54 -43.81 -6.46 -25.02
C ALA A 54 -45.18 -5.97 -24.58
N HIS A 55 -45.34 -5.78 -23.28
CA HIS A 55 -46.61 -5.44 -22.66
C HIS A 55 -46.75 -3.95 -22.35
N PHE A 56 -45.65 -3.31 -21.94
CA PHE A 56 -45.60 -1.86 -21.70
C PHE A 56 -44.21 -1.29 -22.04
N ALA A 57 -44.09 0.03 -22.05
CA ALA A 57 -42.83 0.72 -22.31
C ALA A 57 -42.60 1.88 -21.34
N ILE A 58 -41.34 2.10 -20.95
CA ILE A 58 -40.92 3.21 -20.10
C ILE A 58 -39.93 4.07 -20.88
N VAL A 59 -40.15 5.38 -20.86
CA VAL A 59 -39.23 6.37 -21.41
C VAL A 59 -38.14 6.65 -20.38
N HIS A 60 -36.94 6.13 -20.63
CA HIS A 60 -35.74 6.42 -19.86
C HIS A 60 -34.96 7.56 -20.51
N TYR A 61 -34.01 8.15 -19.77
CA TYR A 61 -33.19 9.25 -20.28
C TYR A 61 -32.37 8.87 -21.54
N ALA A 62 -31.98 7.59 -21.67
CA ALA A 62 -31.23 7.06 -22.81
C ALA A 62 -32.12 6.58 -23.97
N GLY A 63 -33.44 6.54 -23.78
CA GLY A 63 -34.39 6.05 -24.78
C GLY A 63 -35.59 5.31 -24.19
N THR A 64 -36.52 4.92 -25.05
CA THR A 64 -37.71 4.17 -24.65
C THR A 64 -37.40 2.67 -24.61
N VAL A 65 -37.61 2.04 -23.46
CA VAL A 65 -37.41 0.59 -23.26
C VAL A 65 -38.76 -0.10 -23.20
N ARG A 66 -38.88 -1.21 -23.93
CA ARG A 66 -40.09 -2.04 -23.98
C ARG A 66 -39.87 -3.25 -23.07
N TYR A 67 -40.82 -3.53 -22.19
CA TYR A 67 -40.73 -4.60 -21.22
C TYR A 67 -41.72 -5.72 -21.55
N ASN A 68 -41.22 -6.95 -21.52
CA ASN A 68 -42.04 -8.15 -21.42
C ASN A 68 -42.22 -8.47 -19.92
N ALA A 69 -43.47 -8.57 -19.47
CA ALA A 69 -43.82 -8.85 -18.08
C ALA A 69 -43.96 -10.34 -17.76
N GLU A 70 -43.79 -11.23 -18.73
CA GLU A 70 -43.88 -12.68 -18.51
C GLU A 70 -42.91 -13.19 -17.43
N GLN A 71 -43.46 -14.01 -16.54
CA GLN A 71 -42.81 -14.61 -15.39
C GLN A 71 -42.26 -13.58 -14.39
N TRP A 72 -42.76 -12.33 -14.38
CA TRP A 72 -42.31 -11.34 -13.41
C TRP A 72 -42.75 -11.70 -12.00
N LEU A 73 -43.98 -12.20 -11.84
CA LEU A 73 -44.47 -12.64 -10.54
C LEU A 73 -43.63 -13.80 -9.99
N ASP A 74 -43.31 -14.80 -10.82
CA ASP A 74 -42.49 -15.94 -10.42
C ASP A 74 -41.04 -15.53 -10.12
N LYS A 75 -40.42 -14.69 -10.95
CA LYS A 75 -39.07 -14.16 -10.71
C LYS A 75 -38.97 -13.31 -9.45
N ASN A 76 -40.05 -12.59 -9.10
CA ASN A 76 -40.06 -11.74 -7.91
C ASN A 76 -40.37 -12.53 -6.62
N LYS A 77 -41.08 -13.66 -6.75
CA LYS A 77 -41.31 -14.64 -5.66
C LYS A 77 -40.08 -15.50 -5.39
N ASP A 78 -39.30 -15.80 -6.42
CA ASP A 78 -38.14 -16.69 -6.40
C ASP A 78 -38.43 -18.04 -5.70
N PRO A 79 -39.44 -18.80 -6.17
CA PRO A 79 -39.88 -20.01 -5.49
C PRO A 79 -38.81 -21.11 -5.63
N LEU A 80 -38.12 -21.40 -4.53
CA LEU A 80 -37.25 -22.56 -4.41
C LEU A 80 -38.02 -23.77 -3.88
N ASN A 81 -37.59 -24.98 -4.25
CA ASN A 81 -38.19 -26.20 -3.74
C ASN A 81 -37.68 -26.45 -2.31
N ASP A 82 -38.55 -26.20 -1.33
CA ASP A 82 -38.24 -26.35 0.09
C ASP A 82 -37.81 -27.76 0.49
N SER A 83 -38.36 -28.81 -0.15
CA SER A 83 -37.95 -30.20 0.12
C SER A 83 -36.50 -30.46 -0.35
N ALA A 84 -36.11 -29.87 -1.48
CA ALA A 84 -34.73 -29.98 -1.96
C ALA A 84 -33.77 -29.26 -1.01
N VAL A 85 -34.11 -28.05 -0.57
CA VAL A 85 -33.27 -27.29 0.38
C VAL A 85 -33.18 -28.01 1.73
N ALA A 86 -34.27 -28.62 2.21
CA ALA A 86 -34.25 -29.40 3.45
C ALA A 86 -33.27 -30.57 3.39
N ILE A 87 -33.17 -31.28 2.25
CA ILE A 87 -32.16 -32.34 2.06
C ILE A 87 -30.75 -31.76 2.06
N LEU A 88 -30.51 -30.63 1.37
CA LEU A 88 -29.20 -29.99 1.34
C LEU A 88 -28.74 -29.57 2.75
N LYS A 89 -29.68 -29.20 3.62
CA LYS A 89 -29.42 -28.90 5.04
C LYS A 89 -29.15 -30.12 5.93
N THR A 90 -29.42 -31.34 5.47
CA THR A 90 -28.99 -32.55 6.19
C THR A 90 -27.51 -32.88 5.99
N SER A 91 -26.81 -32.14 5.12
CA SER A 91 -25.38 -32.28 4.94
C SER A 91 -24.60 -31.88 6.20
N ASP A 92 -23.33 -32.28 6.26
CA ASP A 92 -22.45 -32.02 7.39
C ASP A 92 -22.39 -30.52 7.72
N LYS A 93 -22.54 -30.18 9.02
CA LYS A 93 -22.67 -28.79 9.50
C LYS A 93 -21.38 -27.99 9.33
N GLU A 94 -20.24 -28.66 9.32
CA GLU A 94 -18.94 -28.05 9.04
C GLU A 94 -18.67 -27.94 7.53
N GLY A 95 -19.51 -28.57 6.70
CA GLY A 95 -19.41 -28.53 5.25
C GLY A 95 -19.91 -27.22 4.64
N VAL A 96 -19.28 -26.83 3.52
CA VAL A 96 -19.65 -25.64 2.73
C VAL A 96 -21.12 -25.70 2.29
N LEU A 97 -21.65 -26.89 2.02
CA LEU A 97 -23.02 -27.06 1.58
C LEU A 97 -24.03 -26.66 2.67
N TYR A 98 -23.83 -27.08 3.91
CA TYR A 98 -24.68 -26.65 5.02
C TYR A 98 -24.59 -25.15 5.25
N GLN A 99 -23.36 -24.60 5.28
CA GLN A 99 -23.12 -23.17 5.50
C GLN A 99 -23.78 -22.28 4.43
N LEU A 100 -23.84 -22.73 3.18
CA LEU A 100 -24.50 -21.98 2.09
C LEU A 100 -26.01 -21.89 2.28
N TRP A 101 -26.63 -22.93 2.85
CA TRP A 101 -28.08 -23.05 2.99
C TRP A 101 -28.59 -22.77 4.41
N GLU A 102 -27.70 -22.55 5.39
CA GLU A 102 -28.02 -22.32 6.80
C GLU A 102 -29.06 -21.21 7.00
N ASP A 103 -28.87 -20.09 6.30
CA ASP A 103 -29.72 -18.89 6.39
C ASP A 103 -31.09 -19.02 5.69
N TYR A 104 -31.27 -20.01 4.81
CA TYR A 104 -32.53 -20.19 4.07
C TYR A 104 -33.58 -20.86 4.95
N GLN A 105 -34.69 -20.22 5.29
CA GLN A 105 -35.75 -20.86 6.10
C GLN A 105 -36.73 -21.65 5.24
N THR A 106 -36.70 -22.99 5.34
CA THR A 106 -37.71 -23.86 4.70
C THR A 106 -39.01 -23.89 5.49
N ASP A 107 -40.12 -24.28 4.86
CA ASP A 107 -41.39 -24.51 5.54
C ASP A 107 -41.30 -25.59 6.64
N VAL A 108 -40.40 -26.57 6.50
CA VAL A 108 -40.13 -27.60 7.51
C VAL A 108 -39.45 -26.99 8.75
N ASP A 109 -38.48 -26.09 8.55
CA ASP A 109 -37.84 -25.33 9.64
C ASP A 109 -38.86 -24.45 10.37
N ARG A 110 -39.84 -23.90 9.64
CA ARG A 110 -40.92 -23.08 10.22
C ARG A 110 -41.85 -23.92 11.07
N GLU A 111 -42.36 -25.05 10.56
CA GLU A 111 -43.22 -25.95 11.33
C GLU A 111 -42.53 -26.50 12.58
N GLU A 112 -41.23 -26.81 12.50
CA GLU A 112 -40.46 -27.27 13.67
C GLU A 112 -40.25 -26.16 14.70
N SER A 113 -40.06 -24.90 14.24
CA SER A 113 -39.97 -23.73 15.12
C SER A 113 -41.30 -23.39 15.80
N GLU A 114 -42.44 -23.62 15.13
CA GLU A 114 -43.79 -23.41 15.66
C GLU A 114 -44.16 -24.47 16.71
N LYS A 115 -43.81 -25.75 16.46
CA LYS A 115 -44.05 -26.86 17.41
C LYS A 115 -43.22 -26.76 18.68
N ARG A 116 -42.03 -26.13 18.65
CA ARG A 116 -41.12 -26.03 19.81
C ARG A 116 -41.44 -24.90 20.78
N GLY A 117 -42.43 -24.05 20.53
CA GLY A 117 -42.84 -22.96 21.43
C GLY A 117 -41.74 -21.94 21.79
N LYS A 118 -40.55 -22.05 21.19
CA LYS A 118 -39.42 -21.15 21.40
C LYS A 118 -39.54 -19.98 20.44
N THR A 119 -40.11 -18.90 20.94
CA THR A 119 -40.03 -17.54 20.38
C THR A 119 -38.61 -16.96 20.52
N THR A 120 -37.57 -17.74 20.24
CA THR A 120 -36.18 -17.27 20.16
C THR A 120 -35.93 -16.63 18.81
N GLN A 121 -35.96 -15.30 18.79
CA GLN A 121 -35.18 -14.35 17.96
C GLN A 121 -35.07 -14.53 16.42
N ALA A 122 -35.48 -15.62 15.80
CA ALA A 122 -35.40 -15.84 14.35
C ALA A 122 -36.65 -15.34 13.57
N LYS A 123 -37.66 -14.79 14.26
CA LYS A 123 -38.69 -13.93 13.64
C LYS A 123 -38.19 -12.49 13.38
N LYS A 124 -36.91 -12.16 13.69
CA LYS A 124 -36.35 -10.79 13.61
C LYS A 124 -35.84 -10.34 12.23
N LYS A 125 -36.13 -11.04 11.14
CA LYS A 125 -35.88 -10.51 9.78
C LYS A 125 -37.16 -10.53 8.97
N GLY A 126 -37.85 -9.39 8.99
CA GLY A 126 -38.86 -9.02 7.99
C GLY A 126 -40.15 -9.79 8.07
N LYS A 127 -41.14 -9.30 7.32
CA LYS A 127 -42.29 -10.09 6.86
C LYS A 127 -41.78 -11.49 6.48
N SER A 128 -42.48 -12.54 6.91
CA SER A 128 -42.23 -13.96 6.60
C SER A 128 -41.39 -14.14 5.34
N ALA A 129 -40.32 -14.96 5.36
CA ALA A 129 -39.40 -15.07 4.22
C ALA A 129 -40.07 -15.55 2.90
N SER A 130 -41.32 -16.08 2.94
CA SER A 130 -42.14 -16.33 1.74
C SER A 130 -42.91 -15.10 1.19
N PHE A 131 -42.91 -13.98 1.92
CA PHE A 131 -43.55 -12.70 1.59
C PHE A 131 -42.54 -11.56 1.40
N LEU A 132 -41.25 -11.82 1.60
CA LEU A 132 -40.19 -10.88 1.25
C LEU A 132 -39.83 -11.08 -0.22
N THR A 133 -40.38 -10.24 -1.09
CA THR A 133 -40.08 -10.30 -2.52
C THR A 133 -38.63 -9.88 -2.80
N VAL A 134 -38.07 -10.41 -3.89
CA VAL A 134 -36.72 -10.05 -4.37
C VAL A 134 -36.59 -8.54 -4.55
N SER A 135 -37.63 -7.89 -5.06
CA SER A 135 -37.63 -6.45 -5.27
C SER A 135 -37.54 -5.64 -3.96
N THR A 136 -38.18 -6.12 -2.88
CA THR A 136 -38.10 -5.45 -1.57
C THR A 136 -36.68 -5.52 -1.00
N MET A 137 -36.03 -6.69 -1.11
CA MET A 137 -34.64 -6.88 -0.70
C MET A 137 -33.69 -5.94 -1.45
N TYR A 138 -33.83 -5.87 -2.78
CA TYR A 138 -33.00 -4.96 -3.58
C TYR A 138 -33.30 -3.49 -3.28
N ARG A 139 -34.56 -3.11 -3.00
CA ARG A 139 -34.92 -1.74 -2.65
C ARG A 139 -34.27 -1.30 -1.35
N GLU A 140 -34.27 -2.14 -0.32
CA GLU A 140 -33.61 -1.85 0.96
C GLU A 140 -32.09 -1.72 0.79
N SER A 141 -31.46 -2.66 0.10
CA SER A 141 -30.03 -2.63 -0.21
C SER A 141 -29.65 -1.37 -1.01
N LEU A 142 -30.42 -1.04 -2.05
CA LEU A 142 -30.20 0.14 -2.87
C LEU A 142 -30.39 1.44 -2.07
N THR A 143 -31.38 1.51 -1.17
CA THR A 143 -31.59 2.69 -0.32
C THR A 143 -30.42 2.91 0.63
N SER A 144 -29.89 1.83 1.22
CA SER A 144 -28.68 1.87 2.05
C SER A 144 -27.47 2.35 1.25
N LEU A 145 -27.27 1.79 0.05
CA LEU A 145 -26.20 2.20 -0.86
C LEU A 145 -26.32 3.68 -1.26
N MET A 146 -27.51 4.14 -1.65
CA MET A 146 -27.74 5.53 -2.04
C MET A 146 -27.49 6.49 -0.87
N THR A 147 -27.93 6.13 0.34
CA THR A 147 -27.65 6.90 1.56
C THR A 147 -26.15 7.05 1.76
N MET A 148 -25.38 5.95 1.65
CA MET A 148 -23.94 6.03 1.84
C MET A 148 -23.20 6.71 0.68
N LEU A 149 -23.71 6.65 -0.55
CA LEU A 149 -23.16 7.42 -1.66
C LEU A 149 -23.37 8.93 -1.45
N HIS A 150 -24.53 9.34 -0.94
CA HIS A 150 -24.84 10.75 -0.66
C HIS A 150 -23.99 11.34 0.47
N THR A 151 -23.43 10.54 1.37
CA THR A 151 -22.49 11.02 2.40
C THR A 151 -21.05 11.14 1.90
N THR A 152 -20.74 10.62 0.72
CA THR A 152 -19.37 10.63 0.15
C THR A 152 -19.18 11.76 -0.87
N HIS A 153 -17.93 12.00 -1.26
CA HIS A 153 -17.60 12.89 -2.37
C HIS A 153 -17.54 12.11 -3.70
N PRO A 154 -18.51 12.27 -4.61
CA PRO A 154 -18.57 11.45 -5.82
C PRO A 154 -17.57 11.91 -6.88
N HIS A 155 -16.87 10.94 -7.48
CA HIS A 155 -16.04 11.12 -8.66
C HIS A 155 -16.63 10.31 -9.81
N PHE A 156 -16.87 10.95 -10.95
CA PHE A 156 -17.59 10.34 -12.06
C PHE A 156 -16.67 9.98 -13.23
N ILE A 157 -16.76 8.74 -13.71
CA ILE A 157 -16.22 8.29 -14.99
C ILE A 157 -17.41 7.93 -15.88
N ARG A 158 -17.55 8.60 -17.02
CA ARG A 158 -18.63 8.35 -17.98
C ARG A 158 -18.10 7.57 -19.17
N CYS A 159 -18.44 6.29 -19.24
CA CYS A 159 -18.08 5.43 -20.36
C CYS A 159 -19.00 5.71 -21.56
N ILE A 160 -18.44 5.77 -22.78
CA ILE A 160 -19.17 6.00 -24.02
C ILE A 160 -18.96 4.79 -24.93
N ILE A 161 -20.04 4.25 -25.46
CA ILE A 161 -20.01 3.13 -26.40
C ILE A 161 -19.66 3.68 -27.79
N PRO A 162 -18.54 3.24 -28.41
CA PRO A 162 -18.11 3.80 -29.69
C PRO A 162 -18.90 3.23 -30.88
N ASN A 163 -19.33 1.96 -30.83
CA ASN A 163 -20.14 1.31 -31.87
C ASN A 163 -20.86 0.06 -31.31
N GLU A 164 -21.97 -0.35 -31.92
CA GLU A 164 -22.72 -1.55 -31.52
C GLU A 164 -22.10 -2.86 -32.05
N LYS A 165 -21.25 -2.77 -33.08
CA LYS A 165 -20.56 -3.93 -33.68
C LYS A 165 -19.46 -4.51 -32.79
N LYS A 166 -19.15 -3.86 -31.67
CA LYS A 166 -18.06 -4.22 -30.73
C LYS A 166 -16.68 -4.30 -31.40
N THR A 167 -16.47 -3.57 -32.49
CA THR A 167 -15.21 -3.53 -33.23
C THR A 167 -14.33 -2.40 -32.72
N SER A 168 -13.07 -2.68 -32.38
CA SER A 168 -12.11 -1.63 -31.99
C SER A 168 -11.83 -0.67 -33.16
N GLY A 169 -11.55 0.60 -32.85
CA GLY A 169 -11.19 1.63 -33.84
C GLY A 169 -12.34 2.19 -34.69
N LEU A 170 -13.53 1.59 -34.64
CA LEU A 170 -14.73 2.11 -35.31
C LEU A 170 -15.51 3.02 -34.37
N ILE A 171 -15.86 4.22 -34.81
CA ILE A 171 -16.73 5.15 -34.08
C ILE A 171 -17.98 5.48 -34.89
N ASP A 172 -19.14 5.32 -34.27
CA ASP A 172 -20.44 5.65 -34.83
C ASP A 172 -20.92 7.01 -34.27
N ALA A 173 -20.84 8.05 -35.10
CA ALA A 173 -21.03 9.43 -34.65
C ALA A 173 -22.47 9.71 -34.16
N PRO A 174 -23.54 9.29 -34.86
CA PRO A 174 -24.92 9.40 -34.34
C PRO A 174 -25.12 8.75 -32.97
N LEU A 175 -24.57 7.54 -32.77
CA LEU A 175 -24.67 6.81 -31.51
C LEU A 175 -23.98 7.55 -30.36
N VAL A 176 -22.76 8.04 -30.60
CA VAL A 176 -22.00 8.81 -29.61
C VAL A 176 -22.69 10.14 -29.31
N LEU A 177 -23.21 10.84 -30.33
CA LEU A 177 -23.92 12.11 -30.16
C LEU A 177 -25.17 11.95 -29.28
N ASN A 178 -25.95 10.88 -29.50
CA ASN A 178 -27.11 10.57 -28.68
C ASN A 178 -26.70 10.34 -27.21
N GLN A 179 -25.65 9.55 -26.98
CA GLN A 179 -25.14 9.30 -25.62
C GLN A 179 -24.64 10.57 -24.92
N LEU A 180 -23.92 11.45 -25.61
CA LEU A 180 -23.40 12.70 -25.02
C LEU A 180 -24.53 13.64 -24.58
N THR A 181 -25.61 13.69 -25.38
CA THR A 181 -26.81 14.47 -25.08
C THR A 181 -27.58 13.85 -23.90
N CYS A 182 -27.92 12.55 -23.97
CA CYS A 182 -28.67 11.85 -22.92
C CYS A 182 -27.94 11.83 -21.57
N ASN A 183 -26.62 11.63 -21.57
CA ASN A 183 -25.81 11.62 -20.35
C ASN A 183 -25.61 13.03 -19.76
N GLY A 184 -26.07 14.10 -20.43
CA GLY A 184 -25.87 15.48 -20.00
C GLY A 184 -24.38 15.85 -19.92
N VAL A 185 -23.56 15.35 -20.85
CA VAL A 185 -22.11 15.66 -20.88
C VAL A 185 -21.90 17.13 -21.23
N LEU A 186 -22.69 17.67 -22.16
CA LEU A 186 -22.60 19.07 -22.57
C LEU A 186 -22.98 20.01 -21.41
N GLU A 187 -24.04 19.69 -20.68
CA GLU A 187 -24.47 20.42 -19.48
C GLU A 187 -23.42 20.33 -18.37
N GLY A 188 -22.86 19.13 -18.15
CA GLY A 188 -21.77 18.91 -17.21
C GLY A 188 -20.56 19.79 -17.52
N ILE A 189 -20.08 19.77 -18.77
CA ILE A 189 -18.96 20.62 -19.22
C ILE A 189 -19.30 22.11 -19.09
N ARG A 190 -20.52 22.51 -19.46
CA ARG A 190 -20.97 23.91 -19.35
C ARG A 190 -20.94 24.41 -17.91
N ILE A 191 -21.40 23.59 -16.96
CA ILE A 191 -21.35 23.89 -15.52
C ILE A 191 -19.91 23.88 -15.03
N CYS A 192 -19.07 22.91 -15.41
CA CYS A 192 -17.66 22.86 -14.99
C CYS A 192 -16.84 24.06 -15.51
N ARG A 193 -17.13 24.57 -16.72
CA ARG A 193 -16.45 25.75 -17.29
C ARG A 193 -16.89 27.06 -16.64
N LYS A 194 -18.17 27.22 -16.32
CA LYS A 194 -18.71 28.40 -15.64
C LYS A 194 -18.43 28.38 -14.14
N GLY A 195 -18.43 27.19 -13.56
CA GLY A 195 -18.26 26.95 -12.14
C GLY A 195 -16.80 26.86 -11.72
N PHE A 196 -16.64 26.56 -10.44
CA PHE A 196 -15.36 26.39 -9.77
C PHE A 196 -15.37 25.00 -9.12
N PRO A 197 -14.88 23.97 -9.84
CA PRO A 197 -14.97 22.57 -9.39
C PRO A 197 -14.14 22.32 -8.13
N ASN A 198 -13.01 23.01 -7.99
CA ASN A 198 -12.09 22.83 -6.88
C ASN A 198 -12.45 23.77 -5.73
N ARG A 199 -12.58 23.23 -4.52
CA ARG A 199 -13.00 23.96 -3.32
C ARG A 199 -12.07 23.62 -2.17
N MET A 200 -11.46 24.63 -1.57
CA MET A 200 -10.55 24.45 -0.43
C MET A 200 -10.99 25.30 0.75
N MET A 201 -10.85 24.80 1.98
CA MET A 201 -11.04 25.63 3.16
C MET A 201 -9.90 26.63 3.31
N PHE A 202 -10.18 27.76 3.96
CA PHE A 202 -9.15 28.77 4.22
C PHE A 202 -7.97 28.25 5.04
N ALA A 203 -8.24 27.42 6.06
CA ALA A 203 -7.19 26.82 6.88
C ALA A 203 -6.23 25.96 6.04
N ASP A 204 -6.79 25.09 5.19
CA ASP A 204 -6.01 24.20 4.33
C ASP A 204 -5.21 24.99 3.28
N PHE A 205 -5.83 26.00 2.66
CA PHE A 205 -5.16 26.84 1.67
C PHE A 205 -3.96 27.58 2.29
N ARG A 206 -4.16 28.21 3.45
CA ARG A 206 -3.09 28.88 4.19
C ARG A 206 -1.98 27.90 4.54
N PHE A 207 -2.30 26.77 5.17
CA PHE A 207 -1.31 25.79 5.61
C PHE A 207 -0.48 25.26 4.44
N ARG A 208 -1.14 24.92 3.33
CA ARG A 208 -0.49 24.29 2.18
C ARG A 208 0.36 25.26 1.38
N TYR A 209 -0.12 26.48 1.13
CA TYR A 209 0.56 27.46 0.28
C TYR A 209 1.28 28.58 1.04
N ALA A 210 1.42 28.47 2.36
CA ALA A 210 2.09 29.46 3.21
C ALA A 210 3.48 29.86 2.67
N ILE A 211 4.23 28.90 2.12
CA ILE A 211 5.58 29.13 1.59
C ILE A 211 5.61 30.14 0.43
N LEU A 212 4.51 30.27 -0.32
CA LEU A 212 4.44 31.19 -1.46
C LEU A 212 4.27 32.66 -1.02
N ALA A 213 3.77 32.89 0.20
CA ALA A 213 3.45 34.22 0.73
C ALA A 213 3.56 34.19 2.26
N ALA A 214 4.77 33.99 2.78
CA ALA A 214 5.02 33.75 4.19
C ALA A 214 4.59 34.91 5.11
N ASP A 215 4.85 36.15 4.69
CA ASP A 215 4.51 37.35 5.47
C ASP A 215 3.00 37.49 5.65
N GLU A 216 2.24 37.28 4.57
CA GLU A 216 0.78 37.37 4.57
C GLU A 216 0.12 36.15 5.24
N ALA A 217 0.80 35.00 5.24
CA ALA A 217 0.36 33.80 5.93
C ALA A 217 0.53 33.88 7.45
N SER A 218 1.29 34.85 7.97
CA SER A 218 1.52 35.05 9.42
C SER A 218 0.27 35.53 10.17
N GLU A 219 -0.70 36.12 9.47
CA GLU A 219 -1.97 36.59 10.06
C GLU A 219 -2.71 35.46 10.80
N LYS A 220 -3.25 35.76 12.01
CA LYS A 220 -3.87 34.75 12.89
C LYS A 220 -5.17 34.17 12.32
N ASP A 221 -5.97 35.00 11.66
CA ASP A 221 -7.23 34.58 11.04
C ASP A 221 -6.99 33.97 9.66
N ALA A 222 -7.32 32.69 9.51
CA ALA A 222 -7.12 31.93 8.28
C ALA A 222 -7.84 32.54 7.07
N ALA A 223 -9.02 33.16 7.26
CA ALA A 223 -9.78 33.77 6.17
C ALA A 223 -9.11 35.07 5.67
N LYS A 224 -8.59 35.89 6.58
CA LYS A 224 -7.85 37.12 6.25
C LYS A 224 -6.49 36.79 5.64
N ALA A 225 -5.75 35.86 6.24
CA ALA A 225 -4.46 35.36 5.73
C ALA A 225 -4.61 34.87 4.28
N SER A 226 -5.54 33.96 4.03
CA SER A 226 -5.74 33.40 2.69
C SER A 226 -6.17 34.44 1.66
N LYS A 227 -6.99 35.42 2.05
CA LYS A 227 -7.37 36.55 1.17
C LYS A 227 -6.17 37.44 0.85
N ALA A 228 -5.31 37.73 1.84
CA ALA A 228 -4.10 38.52 1.65
C ALA A 228 -3.08 37.80 0.75
N MET A 229 -2.87 36.50 0.98
CA MET A 229 -2.03 35.65 0.13
C MET A 229 -2.51 35.64 -1.32
N LEU A 230 -3.82 35.41 -1.56
CA LEU A 230 -4.39 35.45 -2.92
C LEU A 230 -4.22 36.82 -3.59
N ARG A 231 -4.34 37.93 -2.83
CA ARG A 231 -4.10 39.27 -3.36
C ARG A 231 -2.64 39.47 -3.76
N LYS A 232 -1.67 39.00 -2.95
CA LYS A 232 -0.24 39.06 -3.30
C LYS A 232 0.05 38.25 -4.55
N LEU A 233 -0.43 37.00 -4.59
CA LEU A 233 -0.24 36.10 -5.74
C LEU A 233 -0.91 36.63 -7.02
N SER A 234 -1.99 37.40 -6.88
CA SER A 234 -2.60 38.09 -8.01
C SER A 234 -1.80 39.33 -8.44
N LYS A 235 -1.26 40.10 -7.49
CA LYS A 235 -0.38 41.24 -7.77
C LYS A 235 0.96 40.83 -8.40
N SER A 236 1.50 39.67 -8.04
CA SER A 236 2.72 39.10 -8.64
C SER A 236 2.47 38.47 -10.01
N ASN A 237 1.27 38.62 -10.58
CA ASN A 237 0.84 38.05 -11.85
C ASN A 237 0.94 36.51 -11.95
N GLN A 238 1.00 35.83 -10.80
CA GLN A 238 1.00 34.37 -10.71
C GLN A 238 -0.43 33.79 -10.77
N LEU A 239 -1.44 34.58 -10.40
CA LEU A 239 -2.86 34.22 -10.44
C LEU A 239 -3.73 35.28 -11.13
N ASN A 240 -4.56 34.85 -12.07
CA ASN A 240 -5.59 35.70 -12.69
C ASN A 240 -6.84 35.78 -11.80
N VAL A 241 -7.39 36.97 -11.60
CA VAL A 241 -8.57 37.22 -10.73
C VAL A 241 -9.82 36.46 -11.20
N ASP A 242 -9.93 36.14 -12.49
CA ASP A 242 -11.06 35.38 -13.06
C ASP A 242 -10.99 33.87 -12.86
N THR A 243 -9.88 33.39 -12.30
CA THR A 243 -9.60 31.96 -12.14
C THR A 243 -9.91 31.42 -10.74
N PHE A 244 -10.14 32.32 -9.78
CA PHE A 244 -10.57 31.97 -8.43
C PHE A 244 -11.67 32.91 -7.93
N LYS A 245 -12.46 32.45 -6.97
CA LYS A 245 -13.43 33.26 -6.21
C LYS A 245 -13.33 32.92 -4.73
N VAL A 246 -13.48 33.94 -3.91
CA VAL A 246 -13.40 33.80 -2.45
C VAL A 246 -14.82 33.77 -1.89
N GLY A 247 -15.18 32.68 -1.21
CA GLY A 247 -16.45 32.55 -0.49
C GLY A 247 -16.36 32.99 0.97
N THR A 248 -17.31 32.54 1.78
CA THR A 248 -17.40 32.84 3.22
C THR A 248 -16.51 31.94 4.07
N THR A 249 -16.39 30.66 3.72
CA THR A 249 -15.57 29.66 4.43
C THR A 249 -14.54 28.96 3.55
N LYS A 250 -14.72 29.04 2.23
CA LYS A 250 -13.93 28.31 1.23
C LYS A 250 -13.48 29.22 0.09
N ILE A 251 -12.38 28.82 -0.53
CA ILE A 251 -11.88 29.37 -1.79
C ILE A 251 -12.26 28.41 -2.92
N PHE A 252 -12.68 28.98 -4.03
CA PHE A 252 -13.16 28.29 -5.21
C PHE A 252 -12.20 28.52 -6.36
N PHE A 253 -11.68 27.46 -6.96
CA PHE A 253 -10.73 27.50 -8.06
C PHE A 253 -11.31 26.87 -9.32
N LYS A 254 -10.97 27.43 -10.48
CA LYS A 254 -11.19 26.78 -11.78
C LYS A 254 -10.29 25.54 -11.92
N ALA A 255 -10.64 24.67 -12.86
CA ALA A 255 -9.80 23.53 -13.21
C ALA A 255 -8.39 24.00 -13.64
N GLY A 256 -7.36 23.24 -13.30
CA GLY A 256 -5.95 23.54 -13.61
C GLY A 256 -5.26 24.53 -12.66
N MET A 257 -6.00 25.38 -11.94
CA MET A 257 -5.39 26.40 -11.07
C MET A 257 -4.66 25.84 -9.86
N LEU A 258 -5.20 24.78 -9.25
CA LEU A 258 -4.52 24.12 -8.12
C LEU A 258 -3.23 23.44 -8.57
N ALA A 259 -3.19 22.88 -9.78
CA ALA A 259 -1.97 22.28 -10.32
C ALA A 259 -0.86 23.34 -10.46
N ARG A 260 -1.18 24.52 -11.01
CA ARG A 260 -0.25 25.64 -11.09
C ARG A 260 0.24 26.13 -9.72
N LEU A 261 -0.64 26.13 -8.71
CA LEU A 261 -0.25 26.49 -7.34
C LEU A 261 0.65 25.45 -6.68
N GLU A 262 0.46 24.16 -6.97
CA GLU A 262 1.38 23.11 -6.54
C GLU A 262 2.73 23.22 -7.24
N GLU A 263 2.77 23.49 -8.55
CA GLU A 263 4.04 23.70 -9.28
C GLU A 263 4.87 24.83 -8.65
N LEU A 264 4.26 26.00 -8.40
CA LEU A 264 4.94 27.11 -7.72
C LEU A 264 5.42 26.74 -6.32
N ARG A 265 4.61 25.95 -5.59
CA ARG A 265 4.94 25.49 -4.24
C ARG A 265 6.10 24.51 -4.27
N ASP A 266 6.12 23.58 -5.22
CA ASP A 266 7.18 22.59 -5.39
C ASP A 266 8.50 23.25 -5.80
N GLU A 267 8.47 24.27 -6.64
CA GLU A 267 9.65 25.10 -6.94
C GLU A 267 10.22 25.77 -5.69
N ALA A 268 9.35 26.41 -4.89
CA ALA A 268 9.76 27.05 -3.64
C ALA A 268 10.28 26.06 -2.60
N LEU A 269 9.61 24.91 -2.46
CA LEU A 269 10.04 23.83 -1.56
C LEU A 269 11.36 23.23 -2.00
N SER A 270 11.56 23.01 -3.31
CA SER A 270 12.80 22.45 -3.85
C SER A 270 14.01 23.29 -3.45
N ALA A 271 13.91 24.62 -3.50
CA ALA A 271 14.98 25.50 -3.05
C ALA A 271 15.33 25.34 -1.55
N VAL A 272 14.33 25.14 -0.70
CA VAL A 272 14.52 24.92 0.76
C VAL A 272 15.08 23.52 1.03
N ILE A 273 14.52 22.49 0.39
CA ILE A 273 14.97 21.11 0.54
C ILE A 273 16.40 20.94 0.06
N LEU A 274 16.81 21.61 -1.02
CA LEU A 274 18.21 21.61 -1.47
C LEU A 274 19.15 22.18 -0.40
N LYS A 275 18.79 23.29 0.26
CA LYS A 275 19.59 23.84 1.37
C LYS A 275 19.68 22.86 2.53
N PHE A 276 18.57 22.23 2.90
CA PHE A 276 18.55 21.19 3.94
C PHE A 276 19.45 20.00 3.57
N GLN A 277 19.34 19.50 2.35
CA GLN A 277 20.17 18.40 1.85
C GLN A 277 21.66 18.75 1.86
N CYS A 278 22.03 19.98 1.51
CA CYS A 278 23.41 20.45 1.59
C CYS A 278 23.93 20.44 3.03
N SER A 279 23.16 20.98 3.98
CA SER A 279 23.52 20.97 5.40
C SER A 279 23.62 19.55 5.97
N ALA A 280 22.69 18.67 5.61
CA ALA A 280 22.72 17.26 6.05
C ALA A 280 23.95 16.52 5.49
N ARG A 281 24.26 16.70 4.20
CA ARG A 281 25.48 16.12 3.58
C ARG A 281 26.75 16.67 4.21
N HIS A 282 26.80 17.98 4.51
CA HIS A 282 27.91 18.59 5.21
C HIS A 282 28.11 17.98 6.61
N TYR A 283 27.04 17.85 7.40
CA TYR A 283 27.09 17.24 8.72
C TYR A 283 27.57 15.77 8.66
N LEU A 284 27.04 14.98 7.73
CA LEU A 284 27.50 13.60 7.54
C LEU A 284 28.96 13.52 7.12
N ALA A 285 29.42 14.43 6.26
CA ALA A 285 30.82 14.52 5.86
C ALA A 285 31.72 14.89 7.05
N GLN A 286 31.30 15.79 7.94
CA GLN A 286 32.04 16.12 9.17
C GLN A 286 32.15 14.93 10.12
N VAL A 287 31.07 14.17 10.32
CA VAL A 287 31.09 12.95 11.15
C VAL A 287 32.06 11.93 10.57
N GLU A 288 32.03 11.71 9.27
CA GLU A 288 32.93 10.76 8.61
C GLU A 288 34.38 11.25 8.61
N TYR A 289 34.61 12.55 8.44
CA TYR A 289 35.93 13.17 8.56
C TYR A 289 36.52 12.97 9.96
N LYS A 290 35.73 13.21 11.01
CA LYS A 290 36.16 12.97 12.40
C LYS A 290 36.54 11.51 12.63
N ARG A 291 35.74 10.55 12.12
CA ARG A 291 36.09 9.12 12.19
C ARG A 291 37.41 8.79 11.49
N ARG A 292 37.74 9.48 10.40
CA ARG A 292 39.01 9.28 9.69
C ARG A 292 40.19 9.85 10.48
N LEU A 293 40.04 11.03 11.07
CA LEU A 293 41.04 11.59 11.99
C LEU A 293 41.26 10.67 13.19
N ASP A 294 40.19 10.20 13.84
CA ASP A 294 40.29 9.27 14.97
C ASP A 294 41.03 7.97 14.58
N ARG A 295 40.86 7.49 13.33
CA ARG A 295 41.62 6.34 12.80
C ARG A 295 43.08 6.69 12.57
N GLU A 296 43.37 7.86 12.00
CA GLU A 296 44.72 8.34 11.74
C GLU A 296 45.53 8.48 13.04
N ASP A 297 44.92 9.02 14.10
CA ASP A 297 45.51 9.11 15.44
C ASP A 297 45.68 7.73 16.10
N ALA A 298 44.75 6.79 15.85
CA ALA A 298 44.84 5.44 16.40
C ALA A 298 45.93 4.58 15.74
N TYR A 299 46.24 4.78 14.46
CA TYR A 299 47.25 4.00 13.74
C TYR A 299 48.64 3.99 14.41
N PRO A 300 49.27 5.13 14.74
CA PRO A 300 50.58 5.12 15.39
C PRO A 300 50.54 4.46 16.77
N ILE A 301 49.46 4.68 17.54
CA ILE A 301 49.27 4.04 18.85
C ILE A 301 49.21 2.52 18.70
N ILE A 302 48.47 2.01 17.71
CA ILE A 302 48.40 0.56 17.43
C ILE A 302 49.77 0.05 16.99
N GLN A 303 50.45 0.74 16.07
CA GLN A 303 51.78 0.34 15.58
C GLN A 303 52.82 0.28 16.71
N GLU A 304 52.84 1.29 17.58
CA GLU A 304 53.73 1.34 18.75
C GLU A 304 53.41 0.22 19.72
N ASN A 305 52.13 0.00 20.06
CA ASN A 305 51.71 -1.08 20.94
C ASN A 305 52.06 -2.46 20.38
N VAL A 306 51.91 -2.70 19.07
CA VAL A 306 52.31 -3.95 18.42
C VAL A 306 53.83 -4.15 18.51
N ARG A 307 54.63 -3.11 18.22
CA ARG A 307 56.09 -3.16 18.37
C ARG A 307 56.51 -3.42 19.82
N ALA A 308 55.87 -2.77 20.78
CA ALA A 308 56.09 -2.98 22.21
C ALA A 308 55.72 -4.41 22.63
N TRP A 309 54.58 -4.94 22.15
CA TRP A 309 54.15 -6.32 22.41
C TRP A 309 55.15 -7.35 21.89
N ILE A 310 55.70 -7.16 20.69
CA ILE A 310 56.73 -8.06 20.12
C ILE A 310 57.95 -8.15 21.04
N LYS A 311 58.33 -7.05 21.71
CA LYS A 311 59.42 -7.03 22.71
C LYS A 311 58.98 -7.66 24.05
N LEU A 312 57.80 -7.29 24.54
CA LEU A 312 57.26 -7.72 25.84
C LEU A 312 56.95 -9.23 25.89
N ARG A 313 56.48 -9.83 24.79
CA ARG A 313 56.11 -11.27 24.75
C ARG A 313 57.29 -12.22 25.01
N SER A 314 58.50 -11.79 24.69
CA SER A 314 59.74 -12.53 24.96
C SER A 314 60.30 -12.26 26.36
N TRP A 315 59.83 -11.22 27.05
CA TRP A 315 60.39 -10.81 28.34
C TRP A 315 59.90 -11.73 29.48
N PRO A 316 60.80 -12.38 30.25
CA PRO A 316 60.42 -13.35 31.29
C PRO A 316 59.53 -12.76 32.39
N TRP A 317 59.80 -11.52 32.84
CA TRP A 317 59.00 -10.85 33.86
C TRP A 317 57.57 -10.58 33.41
N TYR A 318 57.36 -10.23 32.14
CA TYR A 318 56.03 -10.03 31.59
C TYR A 318 55.23 -11.34 31.47
N ARG A 319 55.91 -12.46 31.16
CA ARG A 319 55.27 -13.79 31.17
C ARG A 319 54.84 -14.21 32.58
N LEU A 320 55.67 -13.95 33.58
CA LEU A 320 55.33 -14.17 34.99
C LEU A 320 54.14 -13.30 35.41
N PHE A 321 54.19 -12.00 35.12
CA PHE A 321 53.09 -11.07 35.38
C PHE A 321 51.79 -11.50 34.68
N SER A 322 51.85 -11.93 33.42
CA SER A 322 50.67 -12.38 32.67
C SER A 322 50.00 -13.62 33.27
N ARG A 323 50.79 -14.53 33.86
CA ARG A 323 50.27 -15.71 34.60
C ARG A 323 49.69 -15.32 35.97
N LEU A 324 50.29 -14.34 36.64
CA LEU A 324 49.84 -13.86 37.95
C LEU A 324 48.63 -12.91 37.88
N LYS A 325 48.52 -12.11 36.81
CA LYS A 325 47.46 -11.11 36.61
C LYS A 325 46.03 -11.64 36.74
N PRO A 326 45.63 -12.79 36.14
CA PRO A 326 44.28 -13.35 36.34
C PRO A 326 44.05 -13.90 37.76
N MET A 327 45.10 -14.16 38.54
CA MET A 327 44.99 -14.57 39.95
C MET A 327 44.80 -13.35 40.88
N LEU A 328 45.17 -12.15 40.43
CA LEU A 328 44.97 -10.87 41.10
C LEU A 328 43.54 -10.32 40.85
N LYS A 329 42.51 -11.11 41.19
CA LYS A 329 41.08 -10.80 40.94
C LYS A 329 40.56 -9.54 41.66
N GLY A 330 41.28 -8.98 42.65
CA GLY A 330 40.78 -7.92 43.52
C GLY A 330 40.63 -6.53 42.88
N MET A 331 41.45 -6.15 41.89
CA MET A 331 41.46 -4.77 41.36
C MET A 331 40.46 -4.52 40.22
N LYS A 332 40.05 -5.55 39.45
CA LYS A 332 39.05 -5.39 38.38
C LYS A 332 37.61 -5.44 38.89
N SER A 333 37.38 -6.12 40.01
CA SER A 333 36.06 -6.28 40.59
C SER A 333 35.40 -4.93 40.92
N ASN A 334 36.12 -3.96 41.47
CA ASN A 334 35.51 -2.70 41.91
C ASN A 334 35.05 -1.81 40.73
N ALA A 335 35.86 -1.69 39.67
CA ALA A 335 35.48 -0.91 38.48
C ALA A 335 34.36 -1.59 37.67
N GLU A 336 34.35 -2.93 37.63
CA GLU A 336 33.25 -3.69 37.01
C GLU A 336 31.95 -3.57 37.82
N ILE A 337 32.04 -3.61 39.16
CA ILE A 337 30.90 -3.39 40.06
C ILE A 337 30.34 -1.97 39.87
N GLU A 338 31.18 -0.93 39.85
CA GLU A 338 30.72 0.45 39.66
C GLU A 338 30.07 0.67 38.28
N ALA A 339 30.61 0.07 37.22
CA ALA A 339 30.01 0.11 35.89
C ALA A 339 28.68 -0.65 35.80
N LEU A 340 28.57 -1.79 36.51
CA LEU A 340 27.31 -2.55 36.63
C LEU A 340 26.27 -1.78 37.44
N GLU A 341 26.65 -1.15 38.55
CA GLU A 341 25.77 -0.32 39.36
C GLU A 341 25.20 0.86 38.56
N LYS A 342 26.04 1.52 37.75
CA LYS A 342 25.57 2.61 36.88
C LYS A 342 24.57 2.11 35.82
N LYS A 343 24.86 0.97 35.18
CA LYS A 343 23.93 0.35 34.21
C LYS A 343 22.63 -0.11 34.86
N CYS A 344 22.68 -0.67 36.06
CA CYS A 344 21.49 -1.06 36.81
C CYS A 344 20.62 0.17 37.10
N LYS A 345 21.21 1.29 37.54
CA LYS A 345 20.46 2.54 37.76
C LYS A 345 19.80 3.08 36.48
N GLU A 346 20.53 3.11 35.36
CA GLU A 346 19.98 3.56 34.07
C GLU A 346 18.83 2.65 33.59
N LEU A 347 18.95 1.34 33.78
CA LEU A 347 17.91 0.38 33.43
C LEU A 347 16.68 0.50 34.34
N GLU A 348 16.88 0.69 35.65
CA GLU A 348 15.80 0.91 36.60
C GLU A 348 15.01 2.19 36.30
N GLU A 349 15.69 3.29 35.94
CA GLU A 349 15.04 4.53 35.54
C GLU A 349 14.24 4.40 34.24
N ASN A 350 14.82 3.74 33.23
CA ASN A 350 14.13 3.49 31.96
C ASN A 350 12.93 2.57 32.13
N HIS A 351 13.07 1.51 32.94
CA HIS A 351 11.98 0.60 33.26
C HIS A 351 10.82 1.34 33.94
N LYS A 352 11.11 2.21 34.93
CA LYS A 352 10.08 3.04 35.57
C LYS A 352 9.36 3.96 34.58
N ARG A 353 10.09 4.65 33.69
CA ARG A 353 9.47 5.52 32.66
C ARG A 353 8.58 4.73 31.70
N GLU A 354 9.03 3.55 31.29
CA GLU A 354 8.27 2.69 30.38
C GLU A 354 7.02 2.12 31.06
N GLU A 355 7.12 1.69 32.32
CA GLU A 355 5.97 1.26 33.11
C GLU A 355 4.92 2.37 33.28
N GLU A 356 5.34 3.61 33.57
CA GLU A 356 4.43 4.75 33.67
C GLU A 356 3.73 5.06 32.35
N ALA A 357 4.47 5.03 31.23
CA ALA A 357 3.89 5.22 29.91
C ALA A 357 2.90 4.11 29.55
N ARG A 358 3.23 2.86 29.89
CA ARG A 358 2.38 1.69 29.64
C ARG A 358 1.11 1.72 30.48
N LYS A 359 1.19 2.17 31.74
CA LYS A 359 0.01 2.39 32.60
C LYS A 359 -0.92 3.46 32.02
N LYS A 360 -0.39 4.63 31.66
CA LYS A 360 -1.17 5.70 31.01
C LYS A 360 -1.88 5.22 29.74
N TYR A 361 -1.16 4.48 28.89
CA TYR A 361 -1.75 3.91 27.68
C TYR A 361 -2.82 2.86 27.96
N ALA A 362 -2.62 2.00 28.97
CA ALA A 362 -3.61 1.03 29.38
C ALA A 362 -4.89 1.69 29.94
N ASP A 363 -4.75 2.79 30.68
CA ASP A 363 -5.87 3.56 31.21
C ASP A 363 -6.64 4.27 30.09
N GLU A 364 -5.95 4.88 29.12
CA GLU A 364 -6.58 5.46 27.92
C GLU A 364 -7.32 4.42 27.08
N LEU A 365 -6.75 3.21 26.97
CA LEU A 365 -7.37 2.12 26.23
C LEU A 365 -8.63 1.60 26.96
N ARG A 366 -8.56 1.44 28.28
CA ARG A 366 -9.74 1.08 29.10
C ARG A 366 -10.85 2.11 28.97
N ALA A 367 -10.53 3.40 29.07
CA ALA A 367 -11.52 4.46 28.88
C ALA A 367 -12.21 4.41 27.51
N LYS A 368 -11.47 4.09 26.44
CA LYS A 368 -12.05 3.89 25.09
C LYS A 368 -12.91 2.63 25.00
N ILE A 369 -12.52 1.54 25.64
CA ILE A 369 -13.31 0.30 25.70
C ILE A 369 -14.62 0.56 26.45
N ASP A 370 -14.56 1.23 27.60
CA ASP A 370 -15.76 1.57 28.39
C ASP A 370 -16.74 2.44 27.59
N GLN A 371 -16.23 3.46 26.87
CA GLN A 371 -17.04 4.28 25.96
C GLN A 371 -17.68 3.45 24.84
N TYR A 372 -16.94 2.48 24.29
CA TYR A 372 -17.46 1.60 23.25
C TYR A 372 -18.53 0.64 23.80
N GLU A 373 -18.33 0.07 24.99
CA GLU A 373 -19.33 -0.79 25.63
C GLU A 373 -20.59 -0.02 26.02
N GLU A 374 -20.46 1.21 26.52
CA GLU A 374 -21.59 2.07 26.85
C GLU A 374 -22.42 2.43 25.61
N THR A 375 -21.76 2.80 24.51
CA THR A 375 -22.43 3.10 23.24
C THR A 375 -23.09 1.86 22.65
N LYS A 376 -22.45 0.69 22.72
CA LYS A 376 -23.05 -0.58 22.31
C LYS A 376 -24.27 -0.93 23.15
N ALA A 377 -24.19 -0.79 24.48
CA ALA A 377 -25.31 -1.04 25.38
C ALA A 377 -26.46 -0.05 25.15
N ALA A 378 -26.17 1.22 24.82
CA ALA A 378 -27.18 2.19 24.43
C ALA A 378 -27.89 1.79 23.12
N LEU A 379 -27.13 1.35 22.12
CA LEU A 379 -27.68 0.81 20.86
C LEU A 379 -28.55 -0.43 21.08
N GLU A 380 -28.14 -1.35 21.96
CA GLU A 380 -28.93 -2.52 22.30
C GLU A 380 -30.22 -2.14 23.04
N ARG A 381 -30.16 -1.17 23.97
CA ARG A 381 -31.35 -0.61 24.64
C ARG A 381 -32.31 0.02 23.66
N ASP A 382 -31.83 0.87 22.75
CA ASP A 382 -32.64 1.50 21.71
C ASP A 382 -33.30 0.44 20.83
N ARG A 383 -32.54 -0.59 20.42
CA ARG A 383 -33.06 -1.72 19.63
C ARG A 383 -34.16 -2.47 20.38
N MET A 384 -34.02 -2.72 21.68
CA MET A 384 -35.08 -3.34 22.48
C MET A 384 -36.32 -2.46 22.59
N LEU A 385 -36.14 -1.14 22.67
CA LEU A 385 -37.23 -0.17 22.77
C LEU A 385 -38.03 -0.09 21.46
N LEU A 386 -37.34 -0.12 20.31
CA LEU A 386 -37.96 -0.29 19.00
C LEU A 386 -38.70 -1.61 18.86
N ASP A 387 -38.12 -2.71 19.35
CA ASP A 387 -38.76 -4.03 19.31
C ASP A 387 -40.06 -4.05 20.14
N LYS A 388 -40.07 -3.38 21.30
CA LYS A 388 -41.28 -3.18 22.11
C LYS A 388 -42.32 -2.33 21.36
N ARG A 389 -41.90 -1.20 20.77
CA ARG A 389 -42.81 -0.34 20.00
C ARG A 389 -43.40 -1.04 18.77
N ASN A 390 -42.61 -1.86 18.08
CA ASN A 390 -43.10 -2.64 16.95
C ASN A 390 -44.13 -3.68 17.40
N LYS A 391 -43.94 -4.34 18.55
CA LYS A 391 -44.93 -5.26 19.12
C LYS A 391 -46.23 -4.55 19.50
N GLU A 392 -46.14 -3.38 20.14
CA GLU A 392 -47.32 -2.56 20.45
C GLU A 392 -48.08 -2.17 19.18
N ILE A 393 -47.36 -1.76 18.11
CA ILE A 393 -47.96 -1.44 16.82
C ILE A 393 -48.61 -2.67 16.18
N GLU A 394 -48.00 -3.84 16.27
CA GLU A 394 -48.57 -5.10 15.76
C GLU A 394 -49.85 -5.49 16.52
N GLU A 395 -49.88 -5.34 17.84
CA GLU A 395 -51.05 -5.63 18.67
C GLU A 395 -52.18 -4.66 18.36
N LEU A 396 -51.89 -3.37 18.23
CA LEU A 396 -52.84 -2.35 17.78
C LEU A 396 -53.41 -2.70 16.40
N ASN A 397 -52.57 -3.12 15.45
CA ASN A 397 -53.00 -3.52 14.12
C ASN A 397 -53.86 -4.80 14.13
N ARG A 398 -53.61 -5.75 15.04
CA ARG A 398 -54.48 -6.93 15.21
C ARG A 398 -55.83 -6.56 15.79
N ASN A 399 -55.85 -5.69 16.81
CA ASN A 399 -57.10 -5.22 17.42
C ASN A 399 -57.93 -4.44 16.39
N LEU A 400 -57.31 -3.55 15.61
CA LEU A 400 -57.96 -2.84 14.50
C LEU A 400 -58.53 -3.78 13.43
N LYS A 401 -57.82 -4.87 13.10
CA LYS A 401 -58.34 -5.89 12.17
C LYS A 401 -59.56 -6.61 12.75
N ALA A 402 -59.48 -7.06 14.00
CA ALA A 402 -60.60 -7.74 14.66
C ALA A 402 -61.82 -6.82 14.79
N GLU A 403 -61.61 -5.54 15.10
CA GLU A 403 -62.66 -4.52 15.16
C GLU A 403 -63.27 -4.25 13.77
N SER A 404 -62.43 -4.19 12.72
CA SER A 404 -62.90 -4.08 11.33
C SER A 404 -63.73 -5.28 10.89
N GLU A 405 -63.33 -6.50 11.26
CA GLU A 405 -64.07 -7.74 10.94
C GLU A 405 -65.41 -7.78 11.69
N SER A 406 -65.42 -7.43 12.98
CA SER A 406 -66.63 -7.29 13.78
C SER A 406 -67.59 -6.24 13.22
N ASN A 407 -67.06 -5.08 12.83
CA ASN A 407 -67.85 -4.02 12.19
C ASN A 407 -68.43 -4.45 10.83
N TYR A 408 -67.66 -5.22 10.05
CA TYR A 408 -68.15 -5.79 8.78
C TYR A 408 -69.27 -6.82 9.01
N GLU A 409 -69.16 -7.70 10.00
CA GLU A 409 -70.24 -8.62 10.37
C GLU A 409 -71.48 -7.89 10.87
N ASN A 410 -71.31 -6.86 11.71
CA ASN A 410 -72.41 -6.06 12.23
C ASN A 410 -73.13 -5.29 11.10
N ALA A 411 -72.38 -4.74 10.15
CA ALA A 411 -72.95 -4.09 8.96
C ALA A 411 -73.73 -5.08 8.08
N LYS A 412 -73.24 -6.32 7.93
CA LYS A 412 -73.96 -7.38 7.21
C LYS A 412 -75.27 -7.77 7.91
N LYS A 413 -75.23 -7.96 9.24
CA LYS A 413 -76.43 -8.24 10.05
C LYS A 413 -77.44 -7.09 10.01
N ALA A 414 -76.98 -5.84 10.05
CA ALA A 414 -77.83 -4.66 9.94
C ALA A 414 -78.53 -4.60 8.57
N ALA A 415 -77.82 -4.88 7.48
CA ALA A 415 -78.40 -4.93 6.13
C ALA A 415 -79.43 -6.07 5.96
N GLU A 416 -79.24 -7.21 6.62
CA GLU A 416 -80.22 -8.30 6.64
C GLU A 416 -81.48 -7.94 7.44
N LEU A 417 -81.32 -7.30 8.61
CA LEU A 417 -82.42 -6.78 9.42
C LEU A 417 -83.22 -5.69 8.69
N GLU A 418 -82.54 -4.82 7.94
CA GLU A 418 -83.19 -3.77 7.15
C GLU A 418 -84.07 -4.35 6.03
N LYS A 419 -83.57 -5.39 5.33
CA LYS A 419 -84.36 -6.14 4.33
C LYS A 419 -85.57 -6.83 4.97
N LEU A 420 -85.46 -7.34 6.19
CA LEU A 420 -86.58 -7.96 6.90
C LEU A 420 -87.63 -6.92 7.29
N ARG A 421 -87.20 -5.77 7.85
CA ARG A 421 -88.08 -4.64 8.17
C ARG A 421 -88.79 -4.06 6.95
N GLU A 422 -88.14 -4.08 5.79
CA GLU A 422 -88.76 -3.65 4.53
C GLU A 422 -89.83 -4.64 4.03
N LYS A 423 -89.66 -5.94 4.27
CA LYS A 423 -90.69 -6.94 3.98
C LYS A 423 -91.88 -6.80 4.92
N GLU A 424 -91.63 -6.67 6.23
CA GLU A 424 -92.69 -6.48 7.23
C GLU A 424 -93.50 -5.20 6.98
N ARG A 425 -92.86 -4.10 6.55
CA ARG A 425 -93.57 -2.88 6.12
C ARG A 425 -94.49 -3.11 4.94
N LYS A 426 -94.03 -3.82 3.90
CA LYS A 426 -94.85 -4.12 2.71
C LYS A 426 -96.06 -5.00 3.05
N GLU A 427 -95.88 -5.96 3.95
CA GLU A 427 -96.98 -6.80 4.45
C GLU A 427 -97.98 -6.01 5.29
N TRP A 428 -97.51 -5.03 6.08
CA TRP A 428 -98.37 -4.15 6.87
C TRP A 428 -99.19 -3.20 5.99
N ASP A 429 -98.56 -2.55 5.01
CA ASP A 429 -99.22 -1.65 4.06
C ASP A 429 -100.31 -2.38 3.26
N GLU A 430 -100.10 -3.65 2.92
CA GLU A 430 -101.08 -4.49 2.21
C GLU A 430 -102.25 -4.92 3.11
N LYS A 431 -102.00 -5.11 4.41
CA LYS A 431 -103.03 -5.43 5.41
C LYS A 431 -103.89 -4.22 5.77
N GLU A 432 -103.28 -3.04 5.87
CA GLU A 432 -103.98 -1.77 6.10
C GLU A 432 -104.91 -1.42 4.93
N ARG A 433 -104.46 -1.64 3.68
CA ARG A 433 -105.30 -1.49 2.49
C ARG A 433 -106.49 -2.45 2.44
N ARG A 434 -106.40 -3.61 3.09
CA ARG A 434 -107.49 -4.60 3.21
C ARG A 434 -108.55 -4.15 4.23
N MET A 435 -108.13 -3.66 5.40
CA MET A 435 -109.06 -3.16 6.43
C MET A 435 -109.84 -1.93 6.00
N GLN A 436 -109.22 -1.01 5.25
CA GLN A 436 -109.92 0.18 4.74
C GLN A 436 -111.06 -0.19 3.75
N MET A 437 -110.93 -1.31 3.03
CA MET A 437 -111.95 -1.78 2.07
C MET A 437 -113.12 -2.52 2.75
N GLU A 438 -112.93 -3.07 3.95
CA GLU A 438 -113.98 -3.71 4.76
C GLU A 438 -114.79 -2.70 5.59
N ALA A 439 -114.14 -1.67 6.15
CA ALA A 439 -114.79 -0.62 6.93
C ALA A 439 -115.73 0.29 6.11
N GLU A 440 -115.51 0.42 4.81
CA GLU A 440 -116.37 1.20 3.90
C GLU A 440 -117.68 0.47 3.55
N ASN A 441 -117.74 -0.86 3.71
CA ASN A 441 -118.93 -1.68 3.45
C ASN A 441 -119.88 -1.79 4.65
N GLU A 442 -119.40 -1.68 5.90
CA GLU A 442 -120.23 -1.80 7.11
C GLU A 442 -120.90 -0.47 7.54
N ALA A 443 -120.41 0.68 7.04
CA ALA A 443 -120.93 2.00 7.41
C ALA A 443 -122.27 2.39 6.73
N ASN A 444 -122.75 1.62 5.74
CA ASN A 444 -123.92 1.98 4.92
C ASN A 444 -125.23 1.21 5.26
N GLN A 445 -125.33 0.44 6.35
CA GLN A 445 -126.53 -0.37 6.63
C GLN A 445 -127.26 -0.17 7.98
N HIS A 446 -126.83 0.72 8.88
CA HIS A 446 -127.58 0.94 10.13
C HIS A 446 -127.82 2.43 10.44
N LYS A 447 -128.79 3.03 9.75
CA LYS A 447 -129.30 4.37 10.09
C LYS A 447 -130.80 4.59 9.84
N THR A 448 -131.67 3.64 10.23
CA THR A 448 -133.12 3.89 10.41
C THR A 448 -133.79 2.75 11.17
N GLN A 449 -134.72 3.11 12.07
CA GLN A 449 -135.59 2.25 12.90
C GLN A 449 -134.86 1.67 14.13
N THR A 450 -135.18 2.00 15.39
CA THR A 450 -136.52 2.08 15.98
C THR A 450 -136.44 2.77 17.35
N GLU A 451 -137.06 3.94 17.47
CA GLU A 451 -137.72 4.36 18.70
C GLU A 451 -139.22 4.07 18.54
N LYS A 452 -139.88 3.68 19.64
CA LYS A 452 -141.30 3.37 19.82
C LYS A 452 -141.68 1.88 19.76
N LEU A 453 -141.37 1.17 20.83
CA LEU A 453 -142.40 0.53 21.66
C LEU A 453 -142.05 0.74 23.14
N LYS A 454 -142.20 2.00 23.55
CA LYS A 454 -142.62 2.35 24.91
C LYS A 454 -144.13 2.17 24.95
N ASP A 455 -144.56 0.96 25.23
CA ASP A 455 -145.77 0.73 26.03
C ASP A 455 -145.29 -0.09 27.22
N GLN A 456 -144.70 0.62 28.17
CA GLN A 456 -145.36 1.00 29.41
C GLN A 456 -145.34 -0.12 30.44
N ILE A 457 -144.57 0.17 31.50
CA ILE A 457 -145.02 0.03 32.88
C ILE A 457 -145.27 -1.43 33.30
N ALA A 458 -144.17 -2.15 33.55
CA ALA A 458 -144.22 -3.29 34.47
C ALA A 458 -142.93 -3.58 35.26
N SER A 459 -141.82 -2.83 35.11
CA SER A 459 -140.58 -3.23 35.82
C SER A 459 -139.74 -2.10 36.42
N MET A 460 -140.35 -0.96 36.76
CA MET A 460 -139.72 0.09 37.59
C MET A 460 -139.44 -0.34 39.05
N GLN A 461 -139.42 -1.64 39.33
CA GLN A 461 -138.99 -2.21 40.61
C GLN A 461 -137.73 -3.09 40.50
N THR A 462 -137.17 -3.28 39.29
CA THR A 462 -135.94 -4.07 39.07
C THR A 462 -134.69 -3.24 38.81
N ASP A 463 -134.82 -1.92 38.56
CA ASP A 463 -133.68 -1.04 38.27
C ASP A 463 -132.99 -0.50 39.55
N TYR A 464 -133.66 -0.54 40.71
CA TYR A 464 -133.07 -0.09 41.98
C TYR A 464 -131.98 -1.05 42.49
N GLU A 465 -132.08 -2.35 42.18
CA GLU A 465 -131.07 -3.35 42.58
C GLU A 465 -129.89 -3.41 41.60
N LYS A 466 -130.10 -3.12 40.30
CA LYS A 466 -129.03 -3.08 39.29
C LYS A 466 -128.11 -1.85 39.42
N LEU A 467 -128.63 -0.68 39.78
CA LEU A 467 -127.83 0.52 40.01
C LEU A 467 -126.96 0.46 41.29
N SER A 468 -127.38 -0.31 42.29
CA SER A 468 -126.60 -0.56 43.52
C SER A 468 -125.40 -1.48 43.27
N ALA A 469 -125.56 -2.49 42.41
CA ALA A 469 -124.48 -3.40 42.01
C ALA A 469 -123.46 -2.73 41.06
N GLN A 470 -123.90 -1.84 40.17
CA GLN A 470 -123.04 -1.14 39.21
C GLN A 470 -122.15 -0.08 39.88
N ARG A 471 -122.61 0.54 40.99
CA ARG A 471 -121.81 1.51 41.77
C ARG A 471 -120.64 0.86 42.51
N LYS A 472 -120.83 -0.35 43.07
CA LYS A 472 -119.76 -1.11 43.74
C LYS A 472 -118.71 -1.68 42.78
N ALA A 473 -119.11 -2.07 41.57
CA ALA A 473 -118.18 -2.52 40.53
C ALA A 473 -117.31 -1.36 39.99
N GLN A 474 -117.89 -0.15 39.86
CA GLN A 474 -117.17 1.04 39.44
C GLN A 474 -116.16 1.54 40.50
N GLU A 475 -116.48 1.40 41.79
CA GLU A 475 -115.58 1.78 42.91
C GLU A 475 -114.39 0.82 43.05
N GLN A 476 -114.53 -0.47 42.74
CA GLN A 476 -113.41 -1.43 42.71
C GLN A 476 -112.47 -1.21 41.51
N MET A 477 -113.01 -0.95 40.32
CA MET A 477 -112.20 -0.68 39.13
C MET A 477 -111.43 0.65 39.23
N ASN A 478 -111.97 1.65 39.91
CA ASN A 478 -111.26 2.90 40.18
C ASN A 478 -110.13 2.73 41.21
N ALA A 479 -110.23 1.78 42.15
CA ALA A 479 -109.16 1.48 43.09
C ALA A 479 -107.97 0.78 42.41
N GLU A 480 -108.24 -0.17 41.50
CA GLU A 480 -107.21 -0.87 40.73
C GLU A 480 -106.45 0.06 39.76
N LEU A 481 -107.16 1.00 39.10
CA LEU A 481 -106.54 1.99 38.22
C LEU A 481 -105.64 2.99 38.99
N VAL A 482 -105.98 3.32 40.24
CA VAL A 482 -105.14 4.20 41.07
C VAL A 482 -103.84 3.50 41.49
N ASP A 483 -103.89 2.21 41.82
CA ASP A 483 -102.70 1.41 42.14
C ASP A 483 -101.81 1.16 40.91
N GLU A 484 -102.40 0.97 39.74
CA GLU A 484 -101.64 0.78 38.49
C GLU A 484 -100.90 2.07 38.07
N VAL A 485 -101.56 3.23 38.19
CA VAL A 485 -100.94 4.55 37.95
C VAL A 485 -99.81 4.84 38.96
N ALA A 486 -99.98 4.46 40.23
CA ALA A 486 -98.91 4.60 41.23
C ALA A 486 -97.71 3.70 40.91
N SER A 487 -97.93 2.48 40.40
CA SER A 487 -96.86 1.56 39.99
C SER A 487 -96.07 2.08 38.77
N LEU A 488 -96.77 2.69 37.80
CA LEU A 488 -96.15 3.25 36.60
C LEU A 488 -95.35 4.52 36.90
N LYS A 489 -95.83 5.36 37.83
CA LYS A 489 -95.10 6.54 38.29
C LYS A 489 -93.78 6.17 38.98
N ASN A 490 -93.80 5.16 39.85
CA ASN A 490 -92.58 4.67 40.51
C ASN A 490 -91.58 4.02 39.53
N LYS A 491 -92.05 3.41 38.44
CA LYS A 491 -91.18 2.89 37.37
C LYS A 491 -90.56 4.02 36.54
N ALA A 492 -91.32 5.07 36.25
CA ALA A 492 -90.82 6.24 35.54
C ALA A 492 -89.74 6.98 36.35
N GLU A 493 -89.96 7.19 37.66
CA GLU A 493 -88.96 7.83 38.54
C GLU A 493 -87.65 7.01 38.61
N ARG A 494 -87.71 5.67 38.68
CA ARG A 494 -86.52 4.82 38.63
C ARG A 494 -85.78 4.87 37.29
N ALA A 495 -86.50 4.98 36.18
CA ALA A 495 -85.91 5.10 34.85
C ALA A 495 -85.21 6.45 34.67
N GLU A 496 -85.79 7.54 35.18
CA GLU A 496 -85.19 8.88 35.15
C GLU A 496 -83.88 8.92 35.96
N GLU A 497 -83.84 8.23 37.10
CA GLU A 497 -82.64 8.16 37.95
C GLU A 497 -81.52 7.29 37.35
N GLN A 498 -81.86 6.20 36.64
CA GLN A 498 -80.88 5.41 35.87
C GLN A 498 -80.32 6.20 34.68
N LYS A 499 -81.17 6.95 33.97
CA LYS A 499 -80.75 7.83 32.88
C LYS A 499 -79.75 8.88 33.37
N LYS A 500 -79.98 9.47 34.55
CA LYS A 500 -79.08 10.46 35.13
C LYS A 500 -77.69 9.88 35.43
N LYS A 501 -77.62 8.66 36.00
CA LYS A 501 -76.35 7.96 36.23
C LYS A 501 -75.60 7.62 34.94
N LEU A 502 -76.32 7.18 33.90
CA LEU A 502 -75.70 6.87 32.61
C LEU A 502 -75.11 8.11 31.92
N VAL A 503 -75.73 9.28 32.11
CA VAL A 503 -75.19 10.55 31.60
C VAL A 503 -73.91 10.94 32.36
N GLU A 504 -73.89 10.80 33.69
CA GLU A 504 -72.70 11.06 34.50
C GLU A 504 -71.53 10.11 34.15
N ASP A 505 -71.83 8.83 33.89
CA ASP A 505 -70.82 7.85 33.47
C ASP A 505 -70.26 8.15 32.06
N LEU A 506 -71.10 8.65 31.14
CA LEU A 506 -70.67 9.06 29.79
C LEU A 506 -69.71 10.26 29.85
N ASP A 507 -70.04 11.28 30.64
CA ASP A 507 -69.18 12.45 30.80
C ASP A 507 -67.81 12.07 31.40
N ALA A 508 -67.78 11.14 32.36
CA ALA A 508 -66.54 10.63 32.95
C ALA A 508 -65.68 9.81 31.96
N ILE A 509 -66.30 9.13 30.99
CA ILE A 509 -65.59 8.39 29.94
C ILE A 509 -65.02 9.36 28.90
N ASP A 510 -65.75 10.41 28.54
CA ASP A 510 -65.29 11.43 27.58
C ASP A 510 -64.07 12.21 28.12
N ASP A 511 -64.06 12.53 29.42
CA ASP A 511 -62.91 13.17 30.06
C ASP A 511 -61.66 12.27 30.07
N LYS A 512 -61.84 10.95 30.31
CA LYS A 512 -60.74 9.98 30.23
C LYS A 512 -60.19 9.84 28.82
N LEU A 513 -61.07 9.78 27.81
CA LEU A 513 -60.69 9.70 26.40
C LEU A 513 -59.92 10.96 25.96
N ALA A 514 -60.32 12.13 26.44
CA ALA A 514 -59.62 13.39 26.16
C ALA A 514 -58.22 13.43 26.80
N ALA A 515 -58.06 12.91 28.02
CA ALA A 515 -56.77 12.81 28.69
C ALA A 515 -55.83 11.83 27.95
N GLU A 516 -56.34 10.67 27.54
CA GLU A 516 -55.58 9.66 26.82
C GLU A 516 -55.11 10.14 25.43
N LYS A 517 -55.95 10.89 24.71
CA LYS A 517 -55.57 11.53 23.43
C LYS A 517 -54.43 12.53 23.59
N ARG A 518 -54.36 13.28 24.71
CA ARG A 518 -53.25 14.20 24.99
C ARG A 518 -51.96 13.43 25.25
N ALA A 519 -52.01 12.41 26.09
CA ALA A 519 -50.86 11.55 26.39
C ALA A 519 -50.32 10.85 25.11
N ASN A 520 -51.21 10.34 24.26
CA ASN A 520 -50.82 9.71 23.00
C ASN A 520 -50.09 10.69 22.06
N ASN A 521 -50.57 11.94 21.96
CA ASN A 521 -49.91 12.97 21.15
C ASN A 521 -48.50 13.33 21.67
N GLU A 522 -48.28 13.33 22.99
CA GLU A 522 -46.96 13.53 23.58
C GLU A 522 -46.03 12.34 23.32
N HIS A 523 -46.53 11.12 23.45
CA HIS A 523 -45.78 9.90 23.12
C HIS A 523 -45.38 9.87 21.64
N VAL A 524 -46.26 10.24 20.71
CA VAL A 524 -45.94 10.33 19.28
C VAL A 524 -44.83 11.36 19.00
N LYS A 525 -44.84 12.51 19.68
CA LYS A 525 -43.76 13.51 19.55
C LYS A 525 -42.43 12.98 20.10
N HIS A 526 -42.45 12.27 21.21
CA HIS A 526 -41.25 11.67 21.79
C HIS A 526 -40.71 10.53 20.89
N ASN A 527 -41.59 9.69 20.34
CA ASN A 527 -41.21 8.60 19.44
C ASN A 527 -40.54 9.14 18.16
N LYS A 528 -41.04 10.24 17.59
CA LYS A 528 -40.39 10.91 16.44
C LYS A 528 -38.98 11.43 16.74
N LYS A 529 -38.73 11.92 17.96
CA LYS A 529 -37.38 12.35 18.38
C LYS A 529 -36.44 11.16 18.54
N LEU A 530 -36.92 10.06 19.12
CA LEU A 530 -36.16 8.82 19.26
C LEU A 530 -35.86 8.19 17.90
N GLU A 531 -36.80 8.14 16.97
CA GLU A 531 -36.58 7.66 15.60
C GLU A 531 -35.54 8.50 14.84
N ALA A 532 -35.52 9.82 15.05
CA ALA A 532 -34.51 10.70 14.46
C ALA A 532 -33.11 10.43 15.05
N SER A 533 -33.02 10.21 16.36
CA SER A 533 -31.77 9.87 17.04
C SER A 533 -31.25 8.49 16.61
N LEU A 534 -32.13 7.49 16.52
CA LEU A 534 -31.79 6.16 16.03
C LEU A 534 -31.26 6.20 14.59
N LYS A 535 -31.89 6.99 13.72
CA LYS A 535 -31.38 7.16 12.35
C LYS A 535 -29.98 7.75 12.34
N ALA A 536 -29.72 8.75 13.18
CA ALA A 536 -28.40 9.37 13.28
C ALA A 536 -27.32 8.37 13.76
N THR A 537 -27.62 7.56 14.77
CA THR A 537 -26.69 6.54 15.29
C THR A 537 -26.50 5.38 14.31
N GLN A 538 -27.56 4.94 13.61
CA GLN A 538 -27.43 3.97 12.52
C GLN A 538 -26.53 4.48 11.39
N THR A 539 -26.63 5.76 11.00
CA THR A 539 -25.69 6.34 10.02
C THR A 539 -24.25 6.38 10.54
N GLN A 540 -24.02 6.71 11.81
CA GLN A 540 -22.68 6.69 12.41
C GLN A 540 -22.10 5.27 12.46
N LEU A 541 -22.90 4.27 12.84
CA LEU A 541 -22.47 2.86 12.84
C LEU A 541 -22.12 2.38 11.43
N THR A 542 -22.91 2.78 10.42
CA THR A 542 -22.66 2.40 9.03
C THR A 542 -21.38 3.05 8.50
N LEU A 543 -21.09 4.29 8.89
CA LEU A 543 -19.83 4.97 8.57
C LEU A 543 -18.64 4.29 9.27
N ALA A 544 -18.76 3.93 10.54
CA ALA A 544 -17.71 3.22 11.26
C ALA A 544 -17.42 1.83 10.68
N LEU A 545 -18.45 1.09 10.23
CA LEU A 545 -18.29 -0.20 9.56
C LEU A 545 -17.61 -0.06 8.19
N LYS A 546 -17.85 1.02 7.46
CA LYS A 546 -17.11 1.35 6.24
C LYS A 546 -15.66 1.68 6.52
N GLU A 547 -15.38 2.56 7.48
CA GLU A 547 -14.00 2.89 7.86
C GLU A 547 -13.25 1.64 8.31
N LYS A 548 -13.90 0.74 9.05
CA LYS A 548 -13.32 -0.57 9.37
C LYS A 548 -12.99 -1.37 8.11
N HIS A 549 -13.92 -1.47 7.17
CA HIS A 549 -13.69 -2.22 5.93
C HIS A 549 -12.59 -1.61 5.05
N GLU A 550 -12.56 -0.27 4.93
CA GLU A 550 -11.49 0.46 4.21
C GLU A 550 -10.13 0.24 4.89
N ASN A 551 -10.08 0.29 6.23
CA ASN A 551 -8.88 -0.04 6.99
C ASN A 551 -8.45 -1.50 6.82
N ASP A 552 -9.39 -2.46 6.78
CA ASP A 552 -9.08 -3.88 6.53
C ASP A 552 -8.52 -4.10 5.13
N VAL A 553 -9.04 -3.39 4.11
CA VAL A 553 -8.53 -3.43 2.74
C VAL A 553 -7.14 -2.80 2.64
N ASP A 554 -6.93 -1.64 3.29
CA ASP A 554 -5.62 -1.00 3.34
C ASP A 554 -4.60 -1.84 4.13
N CYS A 555 -5.03 -2.53 5.18
CA CYS A 555 -4.17 -3.45 5.93
C CYS A 555 -3.73 -4.61 5.04
N LYS A 556 -4.66 -5.26 4.31
CA LYS A 556 -4.33 -6.33 3.34
C LYS A 556 -3.41 -5.83 2.22
N ARG A 557 -3.61 -4.61 1.72
CA ARG A 557 -2.72 -4.00 0.72
C ARG A 557 -1.32 -3.81 1.29
N ARG A 558 -1.20 -3.26 2.50
CA ARG A 558 0.09 -3.11 3.19
C ARG A 558 0.76 -4.45 3.50
N GLU A 559 0.00 -5.48 3.86
CA GLU A 559 0.53 -6.84 4.04
C GLU A 559 1.10 -7.40 2.73
N SER A 560 0.44 -7.16 1.59
CA SER A 560 0.96 -7.52 0.27
C SER A 560 2.24 -6.75 -0.08
N GLU A 561 2.25 -5.43 0.14
CA GLU A 561 3.44 -4.58 -0.09
C GLU A 561 4.62 -5.00 0.81
N ILE A 562 4.36 -5.33 2.08
CA ILE A 562 5.36 -5.89 3.01
C ILE A 562 5.87 -7.24 2.51
N GLY A 563 4.99 -8.10 1.98
CA GLY A 563 5.35 -9.37 1.36
C GLY A 563 6.32 -9.18 0.17
N GLU A 564 6.01 -8.25 -0.73
CA GLU A 564 6.88 -7.91 -1.86
C GLU A 564 8.23 -7.32 -1.43
N LEU A 565 8.21 -6.42 -0.43
CA LEU A 565 9.44 -5.85 0.13
C LEU A 565 10.30 -6.93 0.82
N LYS A 566 9.68 -7.91 1.47
CA LYS A 566 10.39 -9.04 2.08
C LYS A 566 11.04 -9.93 1.02
N LEU A 567 10.35 -10.19 -0.09
CA LEU A 567 10.92 -10.91 -1.24
C LEU A 567 12.09 -10.15 -1.87
N LYS A 568 11.96 -8.83 -2.05
CA LYS A 568 13.07 -7.97 -2.53
C LYS A 568 14.25 -7.97 -1.57
N ALA A 569 14.01 -7.80 -0.26
CA ALA A 569 15.06 -7.85 0.75
C ALA A 569 15.78 -9.21 0.76
N GLN A 570 15.07 -10.31 0.53
CA GLN A 570 15.64 -11.64 0.44
C GLN A 570 16.48 -11.82 -0.86
N ALA A 571 16.02 -11.25 -1.98
CA ALA A 571 16.80 -11.20 -3.22
C ALA A 571 18.08 -10.36 -3.07
N ASP A 572 17.99 -9.20 -2.42
CA ASP A 572 19.13 -8.32 -2.15
C ASP A 572 20.12 -8.98 -1.19
N ALA A 573 19.65 -9.68 -0.14
CA ALA A 573 20.50 -10.46 0.75
C ALA A 573 21.26 -11.57 0.00
N ASN A 574 20.58 -12.25 -0.93
CA ASN A 574 21.21 -13.25 -1.80
C ASN A 574 22.25 -12.62 -2.73
N LEU A 575 21.98 -11.43 -3.27
CA LEU A 575 22.94 -10.68 -4.10
C LEU A 575 24.16 -10.23 -3.28
N ILE A 576 23.95 -9.71 -2.07
CA ILE A 576 25.01 -9.33 -1.15
C ILE A 576 25.89 -10.54 -0.82
N SER A 577 25.30 -11.70 -0.56
CA SER A 577 26.05 -12.94 -0.31
C SER A 577 26.91 -13.36 -1.52
N LYS A 578 26.37 -13.26 -2.74
CA LYS A 578 27.14 -13.49 -3.99
C LYS A 578 28.27 -12.50 -4.16
N LEU A 579 28.03 -11.20 -3.93
CA LEU A 579 29.04 -10.16 -4.04
C LEU A 579 30.13 -10.32 -2.97
N GLN A 580 29.78 -10.71 -1.74
CA GLN A 580 30.75 -11.03 -0.69
C GLN A 580 31.60 -12.25 -1.06
N ALA A 581 31.03 -13.26 -1.71
CA ALA A 581 31.79 -14.41 -2.21
C ALA A 581 32.74 -14.02 -3.34
N MET A 582 32.31 -13.16 -4.27
CA MET A 582 33.18 -12.62 -5.33
C MET A 582 34.29 -11.76 -4.74
N LEU A 583 33.97 -10.89 -3.77
CA LEU A 583 34.95 -10.06 -3.09
C LEU A 583 36.02 -10.92 -2.40
N ARG A 584 35.62 -11.99 -1.70
CA ARG A 584 36.57 -12.94 -1.09
C ARG A 584 37.49 -13.59 -2.13
N ARG A 585 36.98 -13.97 -3.30
CA ARG A 585 37.82 -14.50 -4.40
C ARG A 585 38.80 -13.45 -4.93
N CYS A 586 38.34 -12.22 -5.12
CA CYS A 586 39.20 -11.13 -5.58
C CYS A 586 40.31 -10.82 -4.57
N ILE A 587 39.98 -10.81 -3.26
CA ILE A 587 40.98 -10.63 -2.19
C ILE A 587 42.01 -11.76 -2.24
N SER A 588 41.57 -13.02 -2.29
CA SER A 588 42.49 -14.17 -2.40
C SER A 588 43.37 -14.08 -3.65
N ARG A 589 42.83 -13.60 -4.78
CA ARG A 589 43.59 -13.41 -6.02
C ARG A 589 44.61 -12.27 -5.91
N ILE A 590 44.28 -11.21 -5.19
CA ILE A 590 45.22 -10.12 -4.92
C ILE A 590 46.36 -10.64 -4.02
N GLU A 591 46.04 -11.41 -2.98
CA GLU A 591 47.05 -12.03 -2.10
C GLU A 591 48.00 -12.95 -2.90
N GLU A 592 47.48 -13.81 -3.78
CA GLU A 592 48.29 -14.63 -4.69
C GLU A 592 49.21 -13.77 -5.59
N LEU A 593 48.68 -12.71 -6.20
CA LEU A 593 49.46 -11.82 -7.07
C LEU A 593 50.51 -11.01 -6.29
N GLU A 594 50.25 -10.67 -5.03
CA GLU A 594 51.20 -10.02 -4.15
C GLU A 594 52.34 -10.97 -3.76
N GLU A 595 52.04 -12.25 -3.52
CA GLU A 595 53.06 -13.30 -3.30
C GLU A 595 53.92 -13.51 -4.55
N ASP A 596 53.30 -13.65 -5.73
CA ASP A 596 54.00 -13.78 -7.02
C ASP A 596 54.92 -12.57 -7.28
N LEU A 597 54.45 -11.35 -7.01
CA LEU A 597 55.25 -10.12 -7.16
C LEU A 597 56.44 -10.08 -6.19
N LEU A 598 56.24 -10.54 -4.95
CA LEU A 598 57.33 -10.63 -3.98
C LEU A 598 58.38 -11.67 -4.40
N GLU A 599 57.94 -12.78 -4.99
CA GLU A 599 58.84 -13.82 -5.52
C GLU A 599 59.60 -13.33 -6.75
N GLU A 600 58.95 -12.64 -7.69
CA GLU A 600 59.58 -12.00 -8.84
C GLU A 600 60.63 -10.97 -8.41
N ARG A 601 60.32 -10.11 -7.43
CA ARG A 601 61.29 -9.16 -6.85
C ARG A 601 62.51 -9.86 -6.24
N LYS A 602 62.31 -10.99 -5.54
CA LYS A 602 63.43 -11.78 -4.99
C LYS A 602 64.30 -12.37 -6.11
N LEU A 603 63.68 -12.91 -7.16
CA LEU A 603 64.40 -13.45 -8.32
C LEU A 603 65.16 -12.35 -9.05
N ARG A 604 64.55 -11.17 -9.24
CA ARG A 604 65.19 -10.02 -9.85
C ARG A 604 66.38 -9.51 -9.05
N MET A 605 66.26 -9.40 -7.73
CA MET A 605 67.41 -9.05 -6.87
C MET A 605 68.54 -10.09 -6.95
N LYS A 606 68.22 -11.39 -7.06
CA LYS A 606 69.25 -12.42 -7.27
C LYS A 606 69.93 -12.28 -8.63
N ALA A 607 69.15 -12.03 -9.69
CA ALA A 607 69.67 -11.81 -11.04
C ALA A 607 70.54 -10.55 -11.10
N GLU A 608 70.15 -9.46 -10.45
CA GLU A 608 70.95 -8.23 -10.36
C GLU A 608 72.26 -8.46 -9.60
N ARG A 609 72.27 -9.26 -8.52
CA ARG A 609 73.50 -9.65 -7.83
C ARG A 609 74.42 -10.45 -8.74
N GLN A 610 73.90 -11.48 -9.41
CA GLN A 610 74.68 -12.28 -10.36
C GLN A 610 75.22 -11.44 -11.52
N PHE A 611 74.42 -10.49 -12.04
CA PHE A 611 74.87 -9.56 -13.07
C PHE A 611 76.01 -8.67 -12.57
N ASN A 612 75.92 -8.15 -11.34
CA ASN A 612 76.98 -7.33 -10.76
C ASN A 612 78.25 -8.14 -10.46
N GLU A 613 78.11 -9.39 -10.01
CA GLU A 613 79.23 -10.33 -9.82
C GLU A 613 79.93 -10.62 -11.16
N LEU A 614 79.17 -11.03 -12.19
CA LEU A 614 79.69 -11.24 -13.56
C LEU A 614 80.32 -9.97 -14.14
N ARG A 615 79.77 -8.79 -13.85
CA ARG A 615 80.34 -7.52 -14.30
C ARG A 615 81.65 -7.22 -13.60
N SER A 616 81.74 -7.48 -12.29
CA SER A 616 83.00 -7.35 -11.56
C SER A 616 84.05 -8.34 -12.07
N GLU A 617 83.67 -9.58 -12.36
CA GLU A 617 84.57 -10.57 -12.96
C GLU A 617 85.03 -10.13 -14.35
N PHE A 618 84.12 -9.57 -15.16
CA PHE A 618 84.45 -9.02 -16.47
C PHE A 618 85.42 -7.84 -16.38
N ASP A 619 85.21 -6.92 -15.43
CA ASP A 619 86.09 -5.78 -15.22
C ASP A 619 87.50 -6.25 -14.78
N VAL A 620 87.58 -7.24 -13.88
CA VAL A 620 88.86 -7.87 -13.48
C VAL A 620 89.56 -8.54 -14.66
N LEU A 621 88.84 -9.32 -15.47
CA LEU A 621 89.41 -9.95 -16.66
C LEU A 621 89.88 -8.91 -17.69
N THR A 622 89.15 -7.80 -17.82
CA THR A 622 89.52 -6.69 -18.71
C THR A 622 90.80 -6.01 -18.22
N GLU A 623 90.96 -5.80 -16.92
CA GLU A 623 92.17 -5.25 -16.32
C GLU A 623 93.36 -6.20 -16.49
N GLN A 624 93.18 -7.51 -16.24
CA GLN A 624 94.21 -8.53 -16.51
C GLN A 624 94.63 -8.59 -17.97
N MET A 625 93.69 -8.45 -18.91
CA MET A 625 93.99 -8.38 -20.34
C MET A 625 94.76 -7.11 -20.70
N ALA A 626 94.42 -5.97 -20.07
CA ALA A 626 95.15 -4.72 -20.25
C ALA A 626 96.58 -4.81 -19.70
N GLU A 627 96.77 -5.43 -18.53
CA GLU A 627 98.08 -5.71 -17.95
C GLU A 627 98.91 -6.65 -18.82
N ALA A 628 98.32 -7.76 -19.30
CA ALA A 628 98.99 -8.70 -20.19
C ALA A 628 99.37 -8.04 -21.53
N SER A 629 98.49 -7.21 -22.09
CA SER A 629 98.79 -6.39 -23.28
C SER A 629 99.93 -5.41 -23.02
N GLY A 630 99.92 -4.74 -21.86
CA GLY A 630 101.01 -3.87 -21.41
C GLY A 630 102.35 -4.61 -21.29
N GLN A 631 102.36 -5.78 -20.67
CA GLN A 631 103.54 -6.64 -20.58
C GLN A 631 104.05 -7.05 -21.96
N LEU A 632 103.16 -7.45 -22.88
CA LEU A 632 103.52 -7.82 -24.25
C LEU A 632 104.17 -6.64 -25.01
N THR A 633 103.63 -5.43 -24.85
CA THR A 633 104.22 -4.22 -25.47
C THR A 633 105.59 -3.87 -24.89
N ALA A 634 105.78 -4.04 -23.58
CA ALA A 634 107.07 -3.83 -22.92
C ALA A 634 108.10 -4.85 -23.40
N GLU A 635 107.72 -6.12 -23.52
CA GLU A 635 108.58 -7.18 -24.02
C GLU A 635 108.95 -6.97 -25.50
N ALA A 636 107.99 -6.53 -26.32
CA ALA A 636 108.25 -6.14 -27.70
C ALA A 636 109.24 -4.97 -27.80
N HIS A 637 109.13 -3.97 -26.91
CA HIS A 637 110.08 -2.85 -26.84
C HIS A 637 111.48 -3.33 -26.43
N ILE A 638 111.59 -4.18 -25.41
CA ILE A 638 112.86 -4.77 -24.97
C ILE A 638 113.51 -5.56 -26.11
N ASN A 639 112.74 -6.38 -26.83
CA ASN A 639 113.24 -7.15 -27.96
C ASN A 639 113.70 -6.25 -29.12
N LYS A 640 113.02 -5.12 -29.35
CA LYS A 640 113.46 -4.13 -30.34
C LYS A 640 114.80 -3.48 -29.96
N VAL A 641 114.95 -3.05 -28.70
CA VAL A 641 116.21 -2.47 -28.20
C VAL A 641 117.35 -3.49 -28.30
N ARG A 642 117.11 -4.74 -27.88
CA ARG A 642 118.10 -5.83 -28.03
C ARG A 642 118.48 -6.06 -29.49
N ALA A 643 117.53 -6.00 -30.42
CA ALA A 643 117.82 -6.13 -31.85
C ALA A 643 118.67 -4.97 -32.39
N GLU A 644 118.42 -3.75 -31.92
CA GLU A 644 119.23 -2.56 -32.23
C GLU A 644 120.65 -2.65 -31.66
N GLU A 645 120.80 -3.10 -30.41
CA GLU A 645 122.10 -3.36 -29.77
C GLU A 645 122.90 -4.42 -30.52
N VAL A 646 122.28 -5.55 -30.89
CA VAL A 646 122.92 -6.60 -31.69
C VAL A 646 123.35 -6.05 -33.07
N SER A 647 122.54 -5.20 -33.69
CA SER A 647 122.91 -4.54 -34.95
C SER A 647 124.13 -3.61 -34.80
N MET A 648 124.21 -2.85 -33.71
CA MET A 648 125.38 -2.02 -33.41
C MET A 648 126.63 -2.86 -33.14
N LEU A 649 126.52 -3.89 -32.30
CA LEU A 649 127.64 -4.79 -32.00
C LEU A 649 128.16 -5.49 -33.28
N ARG A 650 127.27 -5.89 -34.19
CA ARG A 650 127.68 -6.43 -35.51
C ARG A 650 128.44 -5.41 -36.35
N ARG A 651 128.01 -4.14 -36.37
CA ARG A 651 128.70 -3.05 -37.07
C ARG A 651 130.08 -2.77 -36.46
N ASP A 652 130.19 -2.78 -35.14
CA ASP A 652 131.47 -2.55 -34.46
C ASP A 652 132.45 -3.72 -34.65
N LEU A 653 131.95 -4.96 -34.67
CA LEU A 653 132.75 -6.14 -35.01
C LEU A 653 133.29 -6.02 -36.45
N GLN A 654 132.44 -5.61 -37.40
CA GLN A 654 132.85 -5.44 -38.80
C GLN A 654 133.91 -4.33 -38.95
N LYS A 655 133.77 -3.22 -38.23
CA LYS A 655 134.82 -2.17 -38.17
C LYS A 655 136.13 -2.71 -37.57
N ARG A 656 136.07 -3.50 -36.49
CA ARG A 656 137.25 -4.11 -35.89
C ARG A 656 137.95 -5.07 -36.86
N ASN A 657 137.19 -5.89 -37.59
CA ASN A 657 137.73 -6.78 -38.60
C ASN A 657 138.43 -6.00 -39.73
N LEU A 658 137.81 -4.93 -40.26
CA LEU A 658 138.43 -4.07 -41.26
C LEU A 658 139.74 -3.44 -40.75
N ASN A 659 139.76 -2.97 -39.49
CA ASN A 659 140.98 -2.45 -38.89
C ASN A 659 142.06 -3.54 -38.70
N HIS A 660 141.66 -4.78 -38.39
CA HIS A 660 142.58 -5.91 -38.29
C HIS A 660 143.14 -6.31 -39.65
N GLU A 661 142.31 -6.34 -40.69
CA GLU A 661 142.75 -6.58 -42.08
C GLU A 661 143.74 -5.51 -42.54
N ALA A 662 143.46 -4.23 -42.25
CA ALA A 662 144.37 -3.13 -42.53
C ALA A 662 145.72 -3.29 -41.78
N TYR A 663 145.67 -3.65 -40.49
CA TYR A 663 146.87 -3.89 -39.68
C TYR A 663 147.72 -5.06 -40.22
N ILE A 664 147.08 -6.17 -40.63
CA ILE A 664 147.78 -7.30 -41.25
C ILE A 664 148.42 -6.89 -42.57
N SER A 665 147.71 -6.11 -43.39
CA SER A 665 148.26 -5.60 -44.65
C SER A 665 149.51 -4.72 -44.43
N ASP A 666 149.49 -3.85 -43.42
CA ASP A 666 150.67 -3.03 -43.05
C ASP A 666 151.84 -3.89 -42.57
N LEU A 667 151.57 -4.96 -41.81
CA LEU A 667 152.61 -5.90 -41.35
C LEU A 667 153.26 -6.66 -42.52
N CYS A 668 152.46 -7.12 -43.49
CA CYS A 668 152.96 -7.75 -44.72
C CYS A 668 153.83 -6.79 -45.54
N ASN A 669 153.45 -5.50 -45.63
CA ASN A 669 154.25 -4.48 -46.30
C ASN A 669 155.59 -4.25 -45.59
N MET A 670 155.63 -4.23 -44.25
CA MET A 670 156.87 -4.16 -43.47
C MET A 670 157.77 -5.38 -43.70
N GLN A 671 157.21 -6.60 -43.70
CA GLN A 671 157.98 -7.81 -43.99
C GLN A 671 158.59 -7.76 -45.40
N TYR A 672 157.82 -7.32 -46.40
CA TYR A 672 158.31 -7.16 -47.77
C TYR A 672 159.47 -6.14 -47.86
N ALA A 673 159.38 -5.02 -47.14
CA ALA A 673 160.46 -4.03 -47.07
C ALA A 673 161.72 -4.58 -46.38
N THR A 674 161.55 -5.37 -45.32
CA THR A 674 162.66 -5.97 -44.56
C THR A 674 163.40 -7.02 -45.40
N VAL A 675 162.67 -7.85 -46.14
CA VAL A 675 163.25 -8.87 -47.04
C VAL A 675 164.05 -8.22 -48.17
N ASN A 676 163.56 -7.12 -48.75
CA ASN A 676 164.31 -6.39 -49.78
C ASN A 676 165.60 -5.76 -49.23
N ASN A 677 165.59 -5.24 -48.00
CA ASN A 677 166.79 -4.70 -47.36
C ASN A 677 167.85 -5.78 -47.08
N LEU A 678 167.43 -6.98 -46.67
CA LEU A 678 168.35 -8.13 -46.49
C LEU A 678 168.95 -8.61 -47.82
N ARG A 679 168.18 -8.55 -48.92
CA ARG A 679 168.68 -8.87 -50.27
C ARG A 679 169.78 -7.90 -50.74
N ASN A 680 169.62 -6.62 -50.46
CA ASN A 680 170.61 -5.59 -50.79
C ASN A 680 171.91 -5.73 -49.96
N LEU A 681 171.79 -6.08 -48.67
CA LEU A 681 172.95 -6.35 -47.80
C LEU A 681 173.72 -7.60 -48.23
N SER A 682 173.02 -8.65 -48.70
CA SER A 682 173.65 -9.87 -49.24
C SER A 682 174.46 -9.58 -50.52
N GLN A 683 173.96 -8.72 -51.41
CA GLN A 683 174.70 -8.30 -52.61
C GLN A 683 175.95 -7.46 -52.28
N GLN A 684 175.90 -6.62 -51.25
CA GLN A 684 177.07 -5.87 -50.78
C GLN A 684 178.15 -6.76 -50.14
N SER A 685 177.74 -7.83 -49.44
CA SER A 685 178.68 -8.82 -48.87
C SER A 685 179.43 -9.60 -49.97
N SER A 686 178.73 -9.99 -51.05
CA SER A 686 179.32 -10.71 -52.18
C SER A 686 180.39 -9.89 -52.94
N ALA A 687 180.21 -8.57 -53.02
CA ALA A 687 181.17 -7.65 -53.65
C ALA A 687 182.46 -7.46 -52.83
N LEU A 688 182.36 -7.53 -51.49
CA LEU A 688 183.51 -7.42 -50.58
C LEU A 688 184.36 -8.70 -50.56
N GLU A 689 183.75 -9.89 -50.73
CA GLU A 689 184.48 -11.16 -50.86
C GLU A 689 185.31 -11.23 -52.15
N THR A 690 184.87 -10.60 -53.24
CA THR A 690 185.60 -10.57 -54.52
C THR A 690 186.84 -9.65 -54.48
N GLU A 691 186.79 -8.57 -53.70
CA GLU A 691 187.92 -7.64 -53.53
C GLU A 691 188.98 -8.19 -52.54
N ALA A 692 188.56 -8.97 -51.54
CA ALA A 692 189.45 -9.67 -50.61
C ALA A 692 190.29 -10.77 -51.30
N LEU A 693 189.75 -11.43 -52.33
CA LEU A 693 190.46 -12.44 -53.14
C LEU A 693 191.55 -11.81 -54.03
N ARG A 694 191.36 -10.60 -54.56
CA ARG A 694 192.38 -9.88 -55.37
C ARG A 694 193.62 -9.48 -54.57
N ILE A 695 193.45 -9.11 -53.30
CA ILE A 695 194.56 -8.67 -52.43
C ILE A 695 195.40 -9.87 -51.93
N LEU A 696 194.80 -11.07 -51.86
CA LEU A 696 195.49 -12.30 -51.48
C LEU A 696 196.34 -12.91 -52.61
N ASP A 697 196.04 -12.62 -53.88
CA ASP A 697 196.80 -13.10 -55.05
C ASP A 697 198.12 -12.33 -55.30
N HIS A 698 198.30 -11.12 -54.75
CA HIS A 698 199.56 -10.38 -54.90
C HIS A 698 200.64 -10.73 -53.86
N ARG A 699 200.27 -11.41 -52.75
CA ARG A 699 201.20 -11.76 -51.66
C ARG A 699 201.66 -13.22 -51.66
N ARG A 700 201.08 -14.07 -52.52
CA ARG A 700 201.38 -15.51 -52.65
C ARG A 700 202.34 -15.87 -53.80
N ALA A 701 203.21 -14.93 -54.21
CA ALA A 701 204.26 -15.19 -55.19
C ALA A 701 205.63 -15.60 -54.61
N ILE A 702 205.91 -15.49 -53.29
CA ILE A 702 207.22 -15.90 -52.73
C ILE A 702 207.08 -16.48 -51.31
N SER A 703 206.81 -17.79 -51.20
CA SER A 703 207.42 -18.77 -50.26
C SER A 703 206.61 -20.07 -50.26
N LYS A 704 207.29 -21.22 -50.37
CA LYS A 704 206.79 -22.54 -50.83
C LYS A 704 206.44 -23.54 -49.68
N GLN A 705 205.32 -24.28 -49.86
CA GLN A 705 204.97 -25.69 -49.45
C GLN A 705 205.08 -26.14 -47.96
N PRO A 706 204.45 -27.26 -47.48
CA PRO A 706 203.59 -28.32 -48.11
C PRO A 706 202.25 -28.74 -47.36
N LEU A 707 201.56 -29.76 -47.92
CA LEU A 707 200.30 -30.55 -47.63
C LEU A 707 200.23 -31.36 -46.27
N PRO A 708 199.25 -32.29 -45.93
CA PRO A 708 197.98 -32.83 -46.54
C PRO A 708 196.72 -33.15 -45.62
N ARG A 709 195.50 -33.24 -46.24
CA ARG A 709 194.41 -34.31 -46.31
C ARG A 709 193.84 -35.10 -45.09
N VAL A 710 192.48 -35.37 -45.06
CA VAL A 710 191.73 -36.69 -44.91
C VAL A 710 190.33 -36.68 -44.18
N TYR A 711 189.28 -37.22 -44.88
CA TYR A 711 188.10 -38.12 -44.59
C TYR A 711 186.97 -38.02 -43.48
N VAL A 712 185.75 -38.49 -43.90
CA VAL A 712 184.76 -39.50 -43.34
C VAL A 712 183.54 -39.14 -42.40
N GLU A 713 182.38 -39.77 -42.72
CA GLU A 713 181.15 -40.32 -42.00
C GLU A 713 180.09 -39.50 -41.18
N ASP A 714 178.79 -39.86 -41.39
CA ASP A 714 177.55 -40.07 -40.55
C ASP A 714 177.34 -39.38 -39.16
N PRO A 715 176.18 -39.49 -38.45
CA PRO A 715 174.75 -39.23 -38.74
C PRO A 715 174.01 -38.44 -37.58
N ASP A 716 172.66 -38.34 -37.65
CA ASP A 716 171.65 -38.13 -36.56
C ASP A 716 171.54 -36.82 -35.73
N SER A 717 170.30 -36.34 -35.57
CA SER A 717 169.54 -36.23 -34.29
C SER A 717 168.51 -35.08 -34.22
N ASP A 718 167.28 -35.48 -33.84
CA ASP A 718 166.34 -34.94 -32.85
C ASP A 718 165.79 -33.48 -32.84
N LEU A 719 164.45 -33.44 -32.86
CA LEU A 719 163.49 -32.74 -31.98
C LEU A 719 163.71 -31.26 -31.60
N GLU A 720 162.86 -30.36 -32.13
CA GLU A 720 161.71 -29.72 -31.45
C GLU A 720 160.81 -28.99 -32.46
#